data_AF-A0A034VR46-F1
#
_entry.id   AF-A0A034VR46-F1
#
_cell.length_a   1.000
_cell.length_b   1.000
_cell.length_c   1.000
_cell.angle_alpha   90.00
_cell.angle_beta   90.00
_cell.angle_gamma   90.00
#
_symmetry.space_group_name_H-M   'P 1'
#
loop_
_entity.id
_entity.type
_entity.pdbx_description
1 polymer ?
#
loop_
_entity_poly.entity_id
_entity_poly.type
_entity_poly.pdbx_seq_one_letter_code
_entity_poly.pdbx_strand_id
1 'polypeptide(L)'
;MVRKRLLTLLPLILFALCNILARESTSLAIAPSTFGTAIARAGKLSNTLKESTAWKTLTSHPNSLVQLFPSRAMRVVQEVVRSLRKDTNVVIETSLGKIRGRFQKYRSGERGGYYSFKGIRYGEAPIGARRFRAAAPEKPWLGVRDASHEGNSCPHKNMILDTFKGNEDCLFLNVFTTRLPREDDELQRPVMVWLHGGGYSFGSGNTFLYGPDYLVAEDIVLVTLNYRLGPLGFLTAGPDAPGNQGLKDQVLALKWVRDNIAAFGGDPKQVTIFGESAGASSVQMLLLSPLAKGLFQRAISQSGSALNPWSMADSSSERAFRLAANLGYVGANDTDEILEFLRRVPAMKLVEAAPTTLTVEDSRNNIGLPFVPVVEGYWNAEGGREVYYEEPFMTQHPSEMYQQHKFHSNVPYMTGYNTHEAMLFIRRLRKNPKLLEIIENDFARMVPRDLNVTDDRERVTRDIRQFYLGNKQVGIESVDEMIALLTDLMFLQGIRKTARNHAKYGSAPVYMYRFSYDGALGLYKRMLGLTRPGVCHGDEMGYLFKFGFFNLSLDPRSTEVLVKNRMVRMWTNFAKYGNPTPQNVEDTMLTTNWTPINPQTVMEDINYLDISVNLNMRSNPESERQQFWDYMYEHFNGAAM
;
A
#
# COMPACT_ATOMS: atom_id res chain seq x y z
N MET A 1 42.17 31.72 -23.17
CA MET A 1 41.66 33.08 -22.81
C MET A 1 40.16 33.14 -22.49
N VAL A 2 39.35 32.11 -22.76
CA VAL A 2 37.89 32.06 -22.43
C VAL A 2 37.60 31.61 -20.97
N ARG A 3 38.55 30.93 -20.31
CA ARG A 3 38.42 30.51 -18.89
C ARG A 3 38.32 31.68 -17.89
N LYS A 4 38.80 32.87 -18.25
CA LYS A 4 38.70 34.10 -17.41
C LYS A 4 37.40 34.90 -17.62
N ARG A 5 36.56 34.56 -18.60
CA ARG A 5 35.28 35.26 -18.86
C ARG A 5 34.03 34.53 -18.36
N LEU A 6 34.10 33.24 -17.99
CA LEU A 6 32.99 32.55 -17.31
C LEU A 6 32.97 32.75 -15.79
N LEU A 7 34.15 32.96 -15.18
CA LEU A 7 34.28 33.27 -13.74
C LEU A 7 33.86 34.71 -13.38
N THR A 8 33.64 35.58 -14.38
CA THR A 8 33.21 36.98 -14.18
C THR A 8 31.70 37.17 -14.32
N LEU A 9 30.97 36.24 -14.95
CA LEU A 9 29.51 36.35 -15.16
C LEU A 9 28.67 35.68 -14.07
N LEU A 10 29.21 34.69 -13.34
CA LEU A 10 28.52 34.06 -12.23
C LEU A 10 28.24 35.03 -11.05
N PRO A 11 29.20 35.89 -10.65
CA PRO A 11 28.96 36.90 -9.61
C PRO A 11 27.96 37.95 -10.06
N LEU A 12 27.93 38.33 -11.35
CA LEU A 12 27.00 39.32 -11.90
C LEU A 12 25.55 38.83 -11.91
N ILE A 13 25.33 37.54 -12.19
CA ILE A 13 24.00 36.90 -12.13
C ILE A 13 23.54 36.76 -10.67
N LEU A 14 24.44 36.39 -9.76
CA LEU A 14 24.19 36.36 -8.32
C LEU A 14 23.93 37.76 -7.73
N PHE A 15 24.64 38.79 -8.20
CA PHE A 15 24.46 40.19 -7.76
C PHE A 15 23.15 40.78 -8.30
N ALA A 16 22.74 40.43 -9.53
CA ALA A 16 21.43 40.79 -10.07
C ALA A 16 20.29 40.11 -9.29
N LEU A 17 20.44 38.83 -8.94
CA LEU A 17 19.47 38.09 -8.12
C LEU A 17 19.39 38.61 -6.68
N CYS A 18 20.52 38.98 -6.06
CA CYS A 18 20.52 39.60 -4.73
C CYS A 18 19.93 41.02 -4.73
N ASN A 19 20.13 41.82 -5.79
CA ASN A 19 19.51 43.16 -5.89
C ASN A 19 18.00 43.10 -6.16
N ILE A 20 17.53 42.05 -6.84
CA ILE A 20 16.08 41.80 -7.00
C ILE A 20 15.47 41.36 -5.67
N LEU A 21 16.16 40.52 -4.90
CA LEU A 21 15.70 40.05 -3.58
C LEU A 21 15.84 41.08 -2.46
N ALA A 22 16.76 42.04 -2.58
CA ALA A 22 16.94 43.12 -1.60
C ALA A 22 16.02 44.34 -1.83
N ARG A 23 15.27 44.39 -2.94
CA ARG A 23 14.36 45.50 -3.26
C ARG A 23 12.87 45.21 -3.05
N GLU A 24 12.49 44.11 -2.41
CA GLU A 24 11.12 43.92 -1.92
C GLU A 24 11.00 44.27 -0.44
N SER A 25 11.28 45.54 -0.14
CA SER A 25 10.63 46.25 0.96
C SER A 25 10.35 47.67 0.50
N THR A 26 9.39 47.81 -0.42
CA THR A 26 8.51 48.99 -0.64
C THR A 26 7.83 48.86 -2.00
N SER A 27 6.56 49.24 -2.04
CA SER A 27 5.69 49.24 -3.21
C SER A 27 6.26 50.05 -4.39
N LEU A 28 6.26 49.51 -5.62
CA LEU A 28 5.88 50.22 -6.86
C LEU A 28 6.01 49.31 -8.10
N ALA A 29 5.02 49.40 -9.00
CA ALA A 29 4.92 48.66 -10.24
C ALA A 29 6.02 49.02 -11.28
N ILE A 30 6.43 48.05 -12.11
CA ILE A 30 7.35 48.29 -13.24
C ILE A 30 6.66 47.89 -14.57
N ALA A 31 6.81 48.77 -15.58
CA ALA A 31 6.11 48.79 -16.86
C ALA A 31 6.60 47.75 -17.92
N PRO A 32 5.81 47.47 -18.99
CA PRO A 32 5.96 46.28 -19.84
C PRO A 32 7.10 46.25 -20.89
N SER A 33 8.07 47.17 -20.87
CA SER A 33 9.00 47.34 -22.01
C SER A 33 10.35 46.63 -21.89
N THR A 34 10.62 45.85 -20.84
CA THR A 34 11.94 45.20 -20.61
C THR A 34 11.98 43.67 -20.83
N PHE A 35 10.84 43.01 -21.09
CA PHE A 35 10.80 41.55 -21.25
C PHE A 35 11.11 41.08 -22.69
N GLY A 36 10.78 41.89 -23.70
CA GLY A 36 10.96 41.53 -25.11
C GLY A 36 12.42 41.44 -25.57
N THR A 37 13.30 42.28 -25.02
CA THR A 37 14.73 42.33 -25.36
C THR A 37 15.53 41.18 -24.75
N ALA A 38 15.06 40.60 -23.64
CA ALA A 38 15.69 39.45 -22.99
C ALA A 38 15.46 38.14 -23.77
N ILE A 39 14.26 37.94 -24.31
CA ILE A 39 13.91 36.75 -25.12
C ILE A 39 14.63 36.77 -26.47
N ALA A 40 14.78 37.96 -27.09
CA ALA A 40 15.46 38.11 -28.38
C ALA A 40 16.96 37.75 -28.35
N ARG A 41 17.63 37.84 -27.19
CA ARG A 41 19.04 37.43 -27.03
C ARG A 41 19.21 35.94 -26.72
N ALA A 42 18.24 35.29 -26.10
CA ALA A 42 18.28 33.85 -25.81
C ALA A 42 18.08 32.99 -27.07
N GLY A 43 17.29 33.47 -28.04
CA GLY A 43 16.98 32.74 -29.27
C GLY A 43 18.14 32.57 -30.26
N LYS A 44 19.27 33.27 -30.09
CA LYS A 44 20.39 33.25 -31.05
C LYS A 44 21.57 32.34 -30.66
N LEU A 45 21.48 31.59 -29.55
CA LEU A 45 22.56 30.73 -29.05
C LEU A 45 22.22 29.22 -29.00
N SER A 46 21.21 28.77 -29.75
CA SER A 46 20.72 27.38 -29.71
C SER A 46 21.14 26.49 -30.89
N ASN A 47 22.08 26.92 -31.74
CA ASN A 47 22.58 26.06 -32.80
C ASN A 47 24.07 25.78 -32.61
N THR A 48 24.41 24.50 -32.70
CA THR A 48 25.73 23.86 -32.53
C THR A 48 26.29 23.76 -31.12
N LEU A 49 26.21 22.56 -30.53
CA LEU A 49 27.25 21.97 -29.70
C LEU A 49 27.09 20.43 -29.75
N LYS A 50 27.98 19.78 -30.50
CA LYS A 50 28.16 18.32 -30.53
C LYS A 50 28.86 17.87 -29.24
N GLU A 51 28.50 16.68 -28.81
CA GLU A 51 28.94 16.00 -27.59
C GLU A 51 30.47 15.84 -27.54
N SER A 52 31.07 16.15 -26.39
CA SER A 52 32.45 15.77 -26.07
C SER A 52 32.54 15.08 -24.72
N THR A 53 33.56 14.24 -24.60
CA THR A 53 33.82 13.25 -23.54
C THR A 53 33.93 13.84 -22.12
N ALA A 54 33.95 15.17 -21.96
CA ALA A 54 33.91 15.85 -20.66
C ALA A 54 32.55 15.76 -19.95
N TRP A 55 31.46 15.43 -20.67
CA TRP A 55 30.13 15.20 -20.06
C TRP A 55 30.03 13.85 -19.32
N LYS A 56 30.91 12.88 -19.63
CA LYS A 56 30.89 11.55 -18.99
C LYS A 56 31.59 11.50 -17.62
N THR A 57 32.32 12.56 -17.24
CA THR A 57 33.09 12.59 -15.97
C THR A 57 32.39 13.40 -14.86
N LEU A 58 31.32 14.13 -15.17
CA LEU A 58 30.56 14.92 -14.19
C LEU A 58 29.44 14.15 -13.48
N THR A 59 29.22 12.88 -13.86
CA THR A 59 28.17 12.02 -13.28
C THR A 59 28.71 10.80 -12.52
N SER A 60 30.03 10.69 -12.28
CA SER A 60 30.62 9.45 -11.76
C SER A 60 30.96 9.43 -10.26
N HIS A 61 30.64 10.45 -9.45
CA HIS A 61 30.84 10.40 -7.99
C HIS A 61 29.64 10.99 -7.23
N PRO A 62 28.81 10.18 -6.57
CA PRO A 62 27.72 10.65 -5.73
C PRO A 62 28.19 10.75 -4.29
N ASN A 63 28.63 11.92 -3.81
CA ASN A 63 28.58 12.29 -2.39
C ASN A 63 29.01 13.72 -1.99
N SER A 64 29.03 14.69 -2.90
CA SER A 64 29.15 16.09 -2.47
C SER A 64 28.33 17.00 -3.38
N LEU A 65 27.24 17.55 -2.81
CA LEU A 65 26.49 18.76 -3.22
C LEU A 65 24.99 18.70 -2.84
N VAL A 66 24.62 18.02 -1.74
CA VAL A 66 23.27 18.15 -1.16
C VAL A 66 23.13 19.38 -0.23
N GLN A 67 24.12 20.29 -0.18
CA GLN A 67 24.08 21.42 0.77
C GLN A 67 24.14 22.85 0.21
N LEU A 68 23.93 23.08 -1.09
CA LEU A 68 24.02 24.46 -1.62
C LEU A 68 22.87 24.86 -2.55
N PHE A 69 21.62 24.71 -2.08
CA PHE A 69 20.52 25.53 -2.58
C PHE A 69 19.48 25.76 -1.48
N PRO A 70 19.10 27.02 -1.18
CA PRO A 70 17.94 27.29 -0.36
C PRO A 70 16.72 26.63 -1.00
N SER A 71 15.96 25.87 -0.21
CA SER A 71 14.76 25.12 -0.63
C SER A 71 13.74 25.95 -1.44
N ARG A 72 13.74 27.28 -1.26
CA ARG A 72 12.94 28.23 -2.04
C ARG A 72 13.42 28.41 -3.49
N ALA A 73 14.72 28.49 -3.74
CA ALA A 73 15.26 28.66 -5.09
C ALA A 73 15.00 27.42 -5.96
N MET A 74 15.09 26.23 -5.37
CA MET A 74 14.76 24.98 -6.05
C MET A 74 13.26 24.88 -6.40
N ARG A 75 12.37 25.39 -5.54
CA ARG A 75 10.93 25.48 -5.82
C ARG A 75 10.64 26.38 -7.01
N VAL A 76 11.26 27.57 -7.05
CA VAL A 76 11.09 28.53 -8.15
C VAL A 76 11.61 27.95 -9.46
N VAL A 77 12.78 27.31 -9.47
CA VAL A 77 13.30 26.63 -10.67
C VAL A 77 12.38 25.49 -11.11
N GLN A 78 11.85 24.70 -10.18
CA GLN A 78 10.88 23.64 -10.51
C GLN A 78 9.55 24.21 -11.02
N GLU A 79 9.07 25.34 -10.52
CA GLU A 79 7.87 26.03 -10.99
C GLU A 79 8.07 26.64 -12.37
N VAL A 80 9.22 27.26 -12.63
CA VAL A 80 9.57 27.78 -13.95
C VAL A 80 9.71 26.64 -14.96
N VAL A 81 10.40 25.55 -14.63
CA VAL A 81 10.49 24.35 -15.48
C VAL A 81 9.13 23.69 -15.70
N ARG A 82 8.22 23.73 -14.71
CA ARG A 82 6.82 23.28 -14.85
C ARG A 82 6.02 24.20 -15.76
N SER A 83 6.16 25.52 -15.63
CA SER A 83 5.46 26.49 -16.47
C SER A 83 5.85 26.41 -17.96
N LEU A 84 7.04 25.88 -18.24
CA LEU A 84 7.56 25.65 -19.59
C LEU A 84 7.13 24.30 -20.19
N ARG A 85 6.54 23.39 -19.40
CA ARG A 85 5.93 22.16 -19.94
C ARG A 85 4.53 22.50 -20.42
N LYS A 86 4.29 22.36 -21.73
CA LYS A 86 2.93 22.24 -22.28
C LYS A 86 2.34 20.93 -21.76
N ASP A 87 1.74 20.97 -20.57
CA ASP A 87 0.90 19.89 -20.09
C ASP A 87 -0.38 19.90 -20.95
N THR A 88 -0.58 18.83 -21.72
CA THR A 88 -1.83 18.65 -22.48
C THR A 88 -2.92 18.33 -21.46
N ASN A 89 -3.63 19.37 -21.03
CA ASN A 89 -4.77 19.23 -20.14
C ASN A 89 -5.92 18.54 -20.88
N VAL A 90 -6.62 17.66 -20.19
CA VAL A 90 -7.80 16.95 -20.73
C VAL A 90 -8.94 17.06 -19.73
N VAL A 91 -10.16 17.27 -20.23
CA VAL A 91 -11.37 17.31 -19.40
C VAL A 91 -12.23 16.13 -19.77
N ILE A 92 -12.72 15.43 -18.76
CA ILE A 92 -13.72 14.36 -18.92
C ILE A 92 -14.91 14.64 -18.00
N GLU A 93 -16.02 13.98 -18.28
CA GLU A 93 -17.26 14.06 -17.52
C GLU A 93 -17.49 12.74 -16.76
N THR A 94 -17.71 12.85 -15.46
CA THR A 94 -18.07 11.73 -14.56
C THR A 94 -19.52 11.90 -14.11
N SER A 95 -20.09 10.91 -13.43
CA SER A 95 -21.45 11.03 -12.87
C SER A 95 -21.60 12.16 -11.85
N LEU A 96 -20.49 12.63 -11.25
CA LEU A 96 -20.47 13.70 -10.26
C LEU A 96 -20.16 15.09 -10.88
N GLY A 97 -19.70 15.13 -12.12
CA GLY A 97 -19.31 16.37 -12.81
C GLY A 97 -17.98 16.27 -13.54
N LYS A 98 -17.55 17.40 -14.10
CA LYS A 98 -16.35 17.48 -14.96
C LYS A 98 -15.07 17.58 -14.14
N ILE A 99 -14.03 16.88 -14.60
CA ILE A 99 -12.69 16.91 -14.02
C ILE A 99 -11.63 17.19 -15.07
N ARG A 100 -10.58 17.92 -14.70
CA ARG A 100 -9.42 18.21 -15.55
C ARG A 100 -8.21 17.38 -15.12
N GLY A 101 -7.79 16.44 -15.94
CA GLY A 101 -6.54 15.71 -15.79
C GLY A 101 -5.45 16.22 -16.74
N ARG A 102 -4.39 15.43 -16.88
CA ARG A 102 -3.25 15.73 -17.76
C ARG A 102 -2.68 14.49 -18.43
N PHE A 103 -2.11 14.65 -19.61
CA PHE A 103 -1.27 13.63 -20.24
C PHE A 103 0.17 13.73 -19.71
N GLN A 104 0.78 12.60 -19.35
CA GLN A 104 2.15 12.49 -18.86
C GLN A 104 2.93 11.45 -19.67
N LYS A 105 4.21 11.73 -19.96
CA LYS A 105 5.11 10.73 -20.53
C LYS A 105 5.53 9.72 -19.46
N TYR A 106 5.78 8.48 -19.88
CA TYR A 106 6.39 7.47 -19.01
C TYR A 106 7.72 7.96 -18.47
N ARG A 107 7.92 7.79 -17.17
CA ARG A 107 9.17 8.12 -16.47
C ARG A 107 10.13 6.93 -16.43
N SER A 108 9.67 5.74 -16.78
CA SER A 108 10.41 4.47 -16.75
C SER A 108 11.14 4.15 -18.05
N GLY A 109 10.99 4.98 -19.08
CA GLY A 109 11.73 4.87 -20.34
C GLY A 109 10.95 4.25 -21.49
N GLU A 110 9.75 3.73 -21.25
CA GLU A 110 8.82 3.28 -22.30
C GLU A 110 8.43 4.45 -23.22
N ARG A 111 8.21 4.15 -24.50
CA ARG A 111 7.72 5.15 -25.45
C ARG A 111 6.25 5.46 -25.19
N GLY A 112 5.87 6.72 -25.34
CA GLY A 112 4.48 7.18 -25.17
C GLY A 112 4.21 7.80 -23.80
N GLY A 113 2.99 7.61 -23.31
CA GLY A 113 2.52 8.19 -22.06
C GLY A 113 1.12 7.73 -21.69
N TYR A 114 0.60 8.32 -20.62
CA TYR A 114 -0.70 8.01 -20.04
C TYR A 114 -1.41 9.29 -19.59
N TYR A 115 -2.72 9.26 -19.60
CA TYR A 115 -3.57 10.23 -18.91
C TYR A 115 -3.59 9.93 -17.42
N SER A 116 -3.51 10.99 -16.62
CA SER A 116 -3.61 10.92 -15.17
C SER A 116 -4.62 11.92 -14.66
N PHE A 117 -5.48 11.42 -13.78
CA PHE A 117 -6.42 12.20 -12.98
C PHE A 117 -6.15 11.84 -11.53
N LYS A 118 -5.85 12.82 -10.70
CA LYS A 118 -5.37 12.63 -9.33
C LYS A 118 -6.15 13.52 -8.39
N GLY A 119 -6.27 13.11 -7.13
CA GLY A 119 -7.02 13.90 -6.14
C GLY A 119 -8.53 13.97 -6.43
N ILE A 120 -9.10 12.96 -7.09
CA ILE A 120 -10.55 12.88 -7.30
C ILE A 120 -11.19 12.45 -5.99
N ARG A 121 -12.08 13.26 -5.46
CA ARG A 121 -12.81 12.96 -4.23
C ARG A 121 -13.89 11.92 -4.50
N TYR A 122 -13.89 10.82 -3.74
CA TYR A 122 -14.93 9.78 -3.84
C TYR A 122 -15.91 9.79 -2.65
N GLY A 123 -15.52 10.44 -1.54
CA GLY A 123 -16.37 10.60 -0.36
C GLY A 123 -16.20 11.97 0.29
N GLU A 124 -17.25 12.41 0.97
CA GLU A 124 -17.21 13.59 1.84
C GLU A 124 -16.22 13.36 2.98
N ALA A 125 -15.47 14.41 3.35
CA ALA A 125 -14.57 14.34 4.50
C ALA A 125 -15.39 14.13 5.80
N PRO A 126 -15.18 13.03 6.54
CA PRO A 126 -15.90 12.74 7.77
C PRO A 126 -15.28 13.52 8.94
N ILE A 127 -15.52 14.83 8.98
CA ILE A 127 -15.00 15.77 9.98
C ILE A 127 -16.08 16.24 10.95
N GLY A 128 -15.66 16.89 12.05
CA GLY A 128 -16.56 17.41 13.07
C GLY A 128 -17.41 16.29 13.68
N ALA A 129 -18.74 16.49 13.71
CA ALA A 129 -19.67 15.48 14.23
C ALA A 129 -19.68 14.16 13.42
N ARG A 130 -19.23 14.17 12.17
CA ARG A 130 -19.12 12.97 11.33
C ARG A 130 -17.80 12.22 11.53
N ARG A 131 -16.85 12.75 12.30
CA ARG A 131 -15.61 12.04 12.60
C ARG A 131 -15.93 10.72 13.31
N PHE A 132 -15.27 9.66 12.85
CA PHE A 132 -15.45 8.25 13.23
C PHE A 132 -16.71 7.54 12.70
N ARG A 133 -17.55 8.20 11.88
CA ARG A 133 -18.65 7.56 11.15
C ARG A 133 -18.23 7.08 9.75
N ALA A 134 -19.04 6.30 9.06
CA ALA A 134 -18.81 6.05 7.64
C ALA A 134 -18.93 7.36 6.84
N ALA A 135 -18.10 7.44 5.80
CA ALA A 135 -18.11 8.57 4.89
C ALA A 135 -19.35 8.51 3.99
N ALA A 136 -19.95 9.68 3.74
CA ALA A 136 -20.99 9.79 2.71
C ALA A 136 -20.33 9.86 1.32
N PRO A 137 -21.01 9.40 0.26
CA PRO A 137 -20.56 9.63 -1.12
C PRO A 137 -20.38 11.12 -1.41
N GLU A 138 -19.39 11.45 -2.24
CA GLU A 138 -19.20 12.83 -2.68
C GLU A 138 -20.39 13.34 -3.49
N LYS A 139 -20.79 14.59 -3.25
CA LYS A 139 -21.89 15.24 -3.98
C LYS A 139 -21.47 15.70 -5.37
N PRO A 140 -22.38 15.70 -6.35
CA PRO A 140 -22.13 16.32 -7.64
C PRO A 140 -21.76 17.80 -7.52
N TRP A 141 -20.98 18.31 -8.46
CA TRP A 141 -20.56 19.71 -8.52
C TRP A 141 -20.78 20.32 -9.90
N LEU A 142 -20.89 21.66 -9.92
CA LEU A 142 -20.90 22.44 -11.15
C LEU A 142 -19.48 22.87 -11.53
N GLY A 143 -19.27 23.07 -12.84
CA GLY A 143 -17.97 23.47 -13.38
C GLY A 143 -16.96 22.31 -13.48
N VAL A 144 -15.68 22.67 -13.57
CA VAL A 144 -14.58 21.71 -13.77
C VAL A 144 -13.68 21.71 -12.53
N ARG A 145 -13.58 20.58 -11.83
CA ARG A 145 -12.61 20.39 -10.73
C ARG A 145 -11.24 20.01 -11.28
N ASP A 146 -10.18 20.54 -10.68
CA ASP A 146 -8.81 20.19 -11.06
C ASP A 146 -8.41 18.84 -10.44
N ALA A 147 -8.05 17.90 -11.31
CA ALA A 147 -7.53 16.58 -10.97
C ALA A 147 -6.13 16.36 -11.57
N SER A 148 -5.34 17.43 -11.76
CA SER A 148 -3.97 17.33 -12.26
C SER A 148 -2.93 17.03 -11.15
N HIS A 149 -3.33 17.19 -9.88
CA HIS A 149 -2.48 17.05 -8.69
C HIS A 149 -3.07 16.04 -7.69
N GLU A 150 -2.21 15.46 -6.86
CA GLU A 150 -2.67 14.54 -5.81
C GLU A 150 -3.43 15.30 -4.72
N GLY A 151 -4.50 14.69 -4.21
CA GLY A 151 -5.17 15.16 -3.00
C GLY A 151 -4.35 14.87 -1.73
N ASN A 152 -4.87 15.29 -0.58
CA ASN A 152 -4.19 15.05 0.69
C ASN A 152 -4.16 13.56 1.03
N SER A 153 -3.05 13.10 1.62
CA SER A 153 -3.02 11.79 2.30
C SER A 153 -3.78 11.87 3.63
N CYS A 154 -4.33 10.75 4.09
CA CYS A 154 -4.98 10.67 5.41
C CYS A 154 -3.97 10.86 6.55
N PRO A 155 -4.39 11.29 7.76
CA PRO A 155 -3.48 11.57 8.86
C PRO A 155 -2.74 10.31 9.34
N HIS A 156 -1.41 10.36 9.37
CA HIS A 156 -0.54 9.27 9.83
C HIS A 156 0.86 9.77 10.23
N LYS A 157 1.66 8.90 10.85
CA LYS A 157 3.12 9.11 10.97
C LYS A 157 3.83 8.56 9.74
N ASN A 158 4.66 9.36 9.09
CA ASN A 158 5.49 8.92 7.98
C ASN A 158 6.38 7.75 8.43
N MET A 159 6.34 6.63 7.70
CA MET A 159 7.07 5.41 8.08
C MET A 159 8.55 5.68 8.35
N ILE A 160 9.23 6.49 7.54
CA ILE A 160 10.68 6.70 7.61
C ILE A 160 11.03 7.84 8.55
N LEU A 161 10.42 9.02 8.35
CA LEU A 161 10.73 10.24 9.10
C LEU A 161 10.10 10.28 10.50
N ASP A 162 9.14 9.39 10.78
CA ASP A 162 8.40 9.33 12.07
C ASP A 162 7.70 10.65 12.44
N THR A 163 7.39 11.46 11.43
CA THR A 163 6.73 12.77 11.56
C THR A 163 5.28 12.70 11.09
N PHE A 164 4.42 13.52 11.70
CA PHE A 164 3.02 13.64 11.29
C PHE A 164 2.89 14.12 9.83
N LYS A 165 1.96 13.52 9.09
CA LYS A 165 1.59 13.89 7.73
C LYS A 165 0.10 13.66 7.52
N GLY A 166 -0.54 14.54 6.75
CA GLY A 166 -1.88 14.32 6.19
C GLY A 166 -2.93 15.31 6.69
N ASN A 167 -4.14 15.14 6.17
CA ASN A 167 -5.33 15.93 6.48
C ASN A 167 -6.53 14.96 6.59
N GLU A 168 -7.53 15.25 7.41
CA GLU A 168 -8.74 14.43 7.50
C GLU A 168 -9.61 14.49 6.25
N ASP A 169 -9.52 15.60 5.54
CA ASP A 169 -9.99 15.69 4.18
C ASP A 169 -9.03 14.94 3.24
N CYS A 170 -9.21 13.61 3.13
CA CYS A 170 -8.28 12.72 2.43
C CYS A 170 -8.90 11.63 1.56
N LEU A 171 -10.23 11.54 1.45
CA LEU A 171 -10.92 10.49 0.69
C LEU A 171 -10.86 10.74 -0.82
N PHE A 172 -9.63 10.60 -1.32
CA PHE A 172 -9.25 10.82 -2.71
C PHE A 172 -8.77 9.54 -3.36
N LEU A 173 -9.03 9.44 -4.65
CA LEU A 173 -8.46 8.44 -5.55
C LEU A 173 -7.81 9.10 -6.77
N ASN A 174 -7.04 8.29 -7.48
CA ASN A 174 -6.35 8.64 -8.70
C ASN A 174 -6.67 7.59 -9.77
N VAL A 175 -6.82 8.01 -11.02
CA VAL A 175 -7.06 7.14 -12.17
C VAL A 175 -6.00 7.40 -13.23
N PHE A 176 -5.42 6.32 -13.75
CA PHE A 176 -4.38 6.34 -14.76
C PHE A 176 -4.75 5.42 -15.91
N THR A 177 -4.57 5.90 -17.14
CA THR A 177 -4.96 5.17 -18.35
C THR A 177 -4.22 5.65 -19.58
N THR A 178 -3.92 4.77 -20.53
CA THR A 178 -3.23 5.11 -21.80
C THR A 178 -4.11 5.80 -22.83
N ARG A 179 -5.43 5.64 -22.70
CA ARG A 179 -6.42 6.08 -23.70
C ARG A 179 -7.70 6.52 -22.99
N LEU A 180 -8.38 7.51 -23.55
CA LEU A 180 -9.72 7.90 -23.14
C LEU A 180 -10.74 7.36 -24.15
N PRO A 181 -11.97 7.06 -23.71
CA PRO A 181 -13.01 6.53 -24.58
C PRO A 181 -13.32 7.51 -25.72
N ARG A 182 -13.52 6.98 -26.92
CA ARG A 182 -14.03 7.69 -28.10
C ARG A 182 -15.46 7.26 -28.40
N GLU A 183 -16.21 8.05 -29.17
CA GLU A 183 -17.62 7.75 -29.48
C GLU A 183 -17.83 6.35 -30.10
N ASP A 184 -16.84 5.82 -30.81
CA ASP A 184 -16.87 4.49 -31.45
C ASP A 184 -16.14 3.38 -30.66
N ASP A 185 -15.72 3.62 -29.41
CA ASP A 185 -15.01 2.60 -28.63
C ASP A 185 -15.96 1.57 -28.00
N GLU A 186 -16.02 0.38 -28.57
CA GLU A 186 -16.75 -0.77 -27.99
C GLU A 186 -15.98 -1.47 -26.86
N LEU A 187 -14.65 -1.29 -26.78
CA LEU A 187 -13.78 -2.04 -25.87
C LEU A 187 -13.42 -1.23 -24.62
N GLN A 188 -14.08 -1.56 -23.51
CA GLN A 188 -13.70 -1.11 -22.17
C GLN A 188 -12.59 -2.02 -21.61
N ARG A 189 -11.62 -1.43 -20.90
CA ARG A 189 -10.43 -2.16 -20.41
C ARG A 189 -10.57 -2.64 -18.97
N PRO A 190 -9.87 -3.72 -18.58
CA PRO A 190 -9.83 -4.16 -17.20
C PRO A 190 -9.34 -3.06 -16.26
N VAL A 191 -9.97 -2.99 -15.10
CA VAL A 191 -9.68 -2.01 -14.05
C VAL A 191 -8.93 -2.71 -12.93
N MET A 192 -7.79 -2.17 -12.53
CA MET A 192 -7.07 -2.64 -11.35
C MET A 192 -7.15 -1.58 -10.25
N VAL A 193 -7.68 -1.93 -9.08
CA VAL A 193 -7.87 -1.01 -7.94
C VAL A 193 -6.89 -1.37 -6.82
N TRP A 194 -5.94 -0.48 -6.58
CA TRP A 194 -4.87 -0.64 -5.61
C TRP A 194 -5.29 -0.19 -4.20
N LEU A 195 -5.20 -1.11 -3.25
CA LEU A 195 -5.35 -0.88 -1.81
C LEU A 195 -3.96 -0.90 -1.17
N HIS A 196 -3.47 0.27 -0.75
CA HIS A 196 -2.13 0.35 -0.19
C HIS A 196 -2.02 -0.33 1.18
N GLY A 197 -0.82 -0.87 1.48
CA GLY A 197 -0.48 -1.42 2.79
C GLY A 197 -0.16 -0.35 3.84
N GLY A 198 0.56 -0.76 4.89
CA GLY A 198 1.03 0.13 5.96
C GLY A 198 0.39 -0.09 7.33
N GLY A 199 0.01 -1.35 7.63
CA GLY A 199 -0.49 -1.75 8.95
C GLY A 199 -1.72 -0.97 9.40
N TYR A 200 -2.57 -0.54 8.45
CA TYR A 200 -3.73 0.32 8.69
C TYR A 200 -3.41 1.67 9.35
N SER A 201 -2.14 2.04 9.49
CA SER A 201 -1.68 3.14 10.34
C SER A 201 -0.92 4.22 9.57
N PHE A 202 -0.40 3.91 8.38
CA PHE A 202 0.25 4.85 7.48
C PHE A 202 0.07 4.42 6.02
N GLY A 203 0.32 5.33 5.08
CA GLY A 203 0.25 5.06 3.64
C GLY A 203 -0.58 6.08 2.88
N SER A 204 -0.62 5.93 1.55
CA SER A 204 -1.44 6.72 0.64
C SER A 204 -1.40 6.10 -0.76
N GLY A 205 -2.41 6.33 -1.59
CA GLY A 205 -2.42 5.94 -3.01
C GLY A 205 -1.50 6.77 -3.92
N ASN A 206 -0.56 7.54 -3.37
CA ASN A 206 0.22 8.51 -4.14
C ASN A 206 1.30 7.86 -5.03
N THR A 207 1.58 8.52 -6.15
CA THR A 207 2.51 8.11 -7.22
C THR A 207 3.98 8.13 -6.85
N PHE A 208 4.32 8.57 -5.62
CA PHE A 208 5.68 8.52 -5.11
C PHE A 208 6.15 7.09 -4.85
N LEU A 209 5.28 6.26 -4.24
CA LEU A 209 5.52 4.83 -4.05
C LEU A 209 4.83 4.00 -5.13
N TYR A 210 3.61 4.39 -5.51
CA TYR A 210 2.75 3.63 -6.42
C TYR A 210 2.66 4.32 -7.78
N GLY A 211 3.82 4.60 -8.39
CA GLY A 211 3.86 5.20 -9.72
C GLY A 211 3.29 4.24 -10.77
N PRO A 212 2.39 4.71 -11.64
CA PRO A 212 1.55 3.84 -12.49
C PRO A 212 2.30 3.27 -13.69
N ASP A 213 3.51 3.77 -13.95
CA ASP A 213 4.19 3.70 -15.24
C ASP A 213 4.29 2.27 -15.81
N TYR A 214 4.58 1.26 -14.97
CA TYR A 214 4.71 -0.12 -15.43
C TYR A 214 3.36 -0.79 -15.72
N LEU A 215 2.38 -0.67 -14.82
CA LEU A 215 1.08 -1.34 -14.95
C LEU A 215 0.25 -0.78 -16.10
N VAL A 216 0.17 0.55 -16.24
CA VAL A 216 -0.69 1.14 -17.29
C VAL A 216 -0.14 0.90 -18.70
N ALA A 217 1.15 0.59 -18.83
CA ALA A 217 1.75 0.21 -20.11
C ALA A 217 1.18 -1.11 -20.66
N GLU A 218 0.55 -1.94 -19.81
CA GLU A 218 -0.13 -3.18 -20.19
C GLU A 218 -1.62 -2.99 -20.53
N ASP A 219 -2.03 -1.77 -20.91
CA ASP A 219 -3.39 -1.45 -21.38
C ASP A 219 -4.51 -1.81 -20.39
N ILE A 220 -4.33 -1.40 -19.14
CA ILE A 220 -5.34 -1.44 -18.09
C ILE A 220 -5.67 -0.03 -17.62
N VAL A 221 -6.77 0.10 -16.87
CA VAL A 221 -7.05 1.32 -16.08
C VAL A 221 -6.63 1.06 -14.64
N LEU A 222 -5.66 1.82 -14.15
CA LEU A 222 -5.21 1.72 -12.75
C LEU A 222 -5.90 2.77 -11.90
N VAL A 223 -6.50 2.33 -10.81
CA VAL A 223 -7.04 3.18 -9.74
C VAL A 223 -6.18 3.01 -8.49
N THR A 224 -5.73 4.10 -7.89
CA THR A 224 -5.11 4.08 -6.55
C THR A 224 -5.92 4.97 -5.62
N LEU A 225 -6.02 4.64 -4.34
CA LEU A 225 -6.87 5.39 -3.42
C LEU A 225 -6.23 5.58 -2.04
N ASN A 226 -6.69 6.60 -1.32
CA ASN A 226 -6.50 6.74 0.12
C ASN A 226 -7.72 6.19 0.85
N TYR A 227 -7.54 5.65 2.05
CA TYR A 227 -8.60 5.32 2.99
C TYR A 227 -8.17 5.75 4.40
N ARG A 228 -9.10 5.97 5.34
CA ARG A 228 -8.73 6.43 6.70
C ARG A 228 -7.88 5.40 7.45
N LEU A 229 -6.98 5.92 8.28
CA LEU A 229 -5.94 5.14 8.97
C LEU A 229 -5.98 5.37 10.49
N GLY A 230 -5.38 4.45 11.22
CA GLY A 230 -5.22 4.50 12.68
C GLY A 230 -6.55 4.74 13.40
N PRO A 231 -6.58 5.54 14.47
CA PRO A 231 -7.83 5.78 15.21
C PRO A 231 -8.90 6.48 14.38
N LEU A 232 -8.56 7.20 13.29
CA LEU A 232 -9.56 7.86 12.45
C LEU A 232 -10.31 6.89 11.53
N GLY A 233 -9.71 5.72 11.25
CA GLY A 233 -10.28 4.70 10.37
C GLY A 233 -10.74 3.42 11.07
N PHE A 234 -10.35 3.19 12.33
CA PHE A 234 -10.53 1.89 12.98
C PHE A 234 -10.87 1.99 14.48
N LEU A 235 -11.31 3.15 14.95
CA LEU A 235 -11.77 3.32 16.33
C LEU A 235 -13.18 2.77 16.50
N THR A 236 -13.39 2.05 17.60
CA THR A 236 -14.70 1.55 18.03
C THR A 236 -15.11 2.23 19.33
N ALA A 237 -16.27 2.88 19.36
CA ALA A 237 -16.86 3.48 20.55
C ALA A 237 -18.36 3.69 20.30
N GLY A 238 -19.16 2.63 20.48
CA GLY A 238 -20.62 2.71 20.33
C GLY A 238 -21.10 2.74 18.86
N PRO A 239 -22.40 2.94 18.63
CA PRO A 239 -23.03 2.85 17.31
C PRO A 239 -22.59 3.94 16.33
N ASP A 240 -22.07 5.05 16.86
CA ASP A 240 -21.58 6.22 16.13
C ASP A 240 -20.13 6.06 15.65
N ALA A 241 -19.41 5.09 16.21
CA ALA A 241 -18.09 4.66 15.77
C ALA A 241 -18.02 3.14 15.86
N PRO A 242 -18.66 2.41 14.92
CA PRO A 242 -18.77 0.95 15.01
C PRO A 242 -17.45 0.21 14.70
N GLY A 243 -16.43 0.92 14.21
CA GLY A 243 -15.20 0.34 13.69
C GLY A 243 -15.17 0.27 12.17
N ASN A 244 -14.04 -0.17 11.63
CA ASN A 244 -13.81 -0.44 10.20
C ASN A 244 -14.16 0.71 9.24
N GLN A 245 -14.16 1.96 9.68
CA GLN A 245 -14.48 3.10 8.83
C GLN A 245 -13.55 3.19 7.61
N GLY A 246 -12.27 2.84 7.77
CA GLY A 246 -11.30 2.75 6.67
C GLY A 246 -11.63 1.66 5.65
N LEU A 247 -12.20 0.52 6.07
CA LEU A 247 -12.68 -0.50 5.12
C LEU A 247 -13.97 -0.07 4.43
N LYS A 248 -14.87 0.63 5.15
CA LYS A 248 -16.07 1.24 4.56
C LYS A 248 -15.70 2.33 3.54
N ASP A 249 -14.61 3.07 3.75
CA ASP A 249 -14.08 4.01 2.75
C ASP A 249 -13.64 3.28 1.47
N GLN A 250 -13.01 2.11 1.58
CA GLN A 250 -12.63 1.29 0.42
C GLN A 250 -13.87 0.79 -0.34
N VAL A 251 -14.92 0.34 0.36
CA VAL A 251 -16.21 -0.01 -0.25
C VAL A 251 -16.81 1.19 -0.99
N LEU A 252 -16.77 2.38 -0.39
CA LEU A 252 -17.26 3.60 -1.01
C LEU A 252 -16.47 3.94 -2.29
N ALA A 253 -15.14 3.80 -2.26
CA ALA A 253 -14.31 4.00 -3.44
C ALA A 253 -14.63 2.98 -4.54
N LEU A 254 -14.90 1.71 -4.21
CA LEU A 254 -15.30 0.70 -5.20
C LEU A 254 -16.68 1.00 -5.81
N LYS A 255 -17.63 1.53 -5.02
CA LYS A 255 -18.90 2.05 -5.55
C LYS A 255 -18.65 3.22 -6.52
N TRP A 256 -17.72 4.13 -6.19
CA TRP A 256 -17.31 5.20 -7.10
C TRP A 256 -16.71 4.64 -8.41
N VAL A 257 -15.86 3.60 -8.33
CA VAL A 257 -15.29 2.94 -9.53
C VAL A 257 -16.41 2.38 -10.41
N ARG A 258 -17.33 1.60 -9.83
CA ARG A 258 -18.49 1.05 -10.56
C ARG A 258 -19.27 2.15 -11.33
N ASP A 259 -19.47 3.30 -10.69
CA ASP A 259 -20.33 4.36 -11.21
C ASP A 259 -19.60 5.31 -12.19
N ASN A 260 -18.27 5.35 -12.19
CA ASN A 260 -17.52 6.39 -12.91
C ASN A 260 -16.41 5.89 -13.84
N ILE A 261 -15.91 4.67 -13.68
CA ILE A 261 -14.67 4.25 -14.36
C ILE A 261 -14.80 4.16 -15.89
N ALA A 262 -16.03 3.99 -16.39
CA ALA A 262 -16.34 4.03 -17.83
C ALA A 262 -15.90 5.35 -18.49
N ALA A 263 -15.98 6.49 -17.78
CA ALA A 263 -15.52 7.79 -18.30
C ALA A 263 -13.99 7.83 -18.55
N PHE A 264 -13.24 6.91 -17.95
CA PHE A 264 -11.80 6.75 -18.11
C PHE A 264 -11.45 5.59 -19.06
N GLY A 265 -12.45 4.98 -19.69
CA GLY A 265 -12.32 3.85 -20.61
C GLY A 265 -12.03 2.53 -19.91
N GLY A 266 -12.44 2.38 -18.65
CA GLY A 266 -12.39 1.14 -17.89
C GLY A 266 -13.75 0.44 -17.85
N ASP A 267 -13.75 -0.87 -17.72
CA ASP A 267 -14.94 -1.72 -17.63
C ASP A 267 -15.33 -1.95 -16.16
N PRO A 268 -16.47 -1.41 -15.68
CA PRO A 268 -16.92 -1.63 -14.30
C PRO A 268 -17.31 -3.09 -14.00
N LYS A 269 -17.37 -3.97 -15.02
CA LYS A 269 -17.61 -5.41 -14.90
C LYS A 269 -16.32 -6.23 -14.97
N GLN A 270 -15.15 -5.60 -15.12
CA GLN A 270 -13.84 -6.26 -15.08
C GLN A 270 -12.89 -5.54 -14.11
N VAL A 271 -13.31 -5.45 -12.86
CA VAL A 271 -12.56 -4.85 -11.76
C VAL A 271 -11.79 -5.93 -11.00
N THR A 272 -10.50 -5.70 -10.84
CA THR A 272 -9.59 -6.50 -10.02
C THR A 272 -9.11 -5.65 -8.85
N ILE A 273 -9.45 -6.03 -7.62
CA ILE A 273 -8.86 -5.40 -6.43
C ILE A 273 -7.52 -6.07 -6.11
N PHE A 274 -6.53 -5.28 -5.74
CA PHE A 274 -5.24 -5.81 -5.32
C PHE A 274 -4.58 -4.93 -4.25
N GLY A 275 -3.81 -5.55 -3.37
CA GLY A 275 -3.16 -4.85 -2.28
C GLY A 275 -1.99 -5.65 -1.70
N GLU A 276 -1.12 -4.95 -0.98
CA GLU A 276 0.02 -5.53 -0.26
C GLU A 276 -0.10 -5.29 1.25
N SER A 277 0.35 -6.24 2.07
CA SER A 277 0.34 -6.13 3.53
C SER A 277 -1.07 -5.89 4.08
N ALA A 278 -1.30 -4.83 4.86
CA ALA A 278 -2.63 -4.40 5.28
C ALA A 278 -3.61 -4.17 4.11
N GLY A 279 -3.12 -3.82 2.93
CA GLY A 279 -3.92 -3.74 1.70
C GLY A 279 -4.34 -5.12 1.19
N ALA A 280 -3.50 -6.15 1.32
CA ALA A 280 -3.85 -7.54 1.03
C ALA A 280 -4.86 -8.09 2.03
N SER A 281 -4.65 -7.77 3.32
CA SER A 281 -5.65 -8.05 4.36
C SER A 281 -6.98 -7.34 4.04
N SER A 282 -6.95 -6.09 3.57
CA SER A 282 -8.15 -5.39 3.10
C SER A 282 -8.84 -6.07 1.92
N VAL A 283 -8.08 -6.55 0.92
CA VAL A 283 -8.62 -7.33 -0.21
C VAL A 283 -9.35 -8.58 0.31
N GLN A 284 -8.75 -9.29 1.25
CA GLN A 284 -9.33 -10.51 1.81
C GLN A 284 -10.55 -10.19 2.69
N MET A 285 -10.54 -9.09 3.45
CA MET A 285 -11.72 -8.57 4.16
C MET A 285 -12.88 -8.24 3.21
N LEU A 286 -12.59 -7.64 2.05
CA LEU A 286 -13.59 -7.35 1.01
C LEU A 286 -14.12 -8.62 0.34
N LEU A 287 -13.32 -9.69 0.23
CA LEU A 287 -13.80 -11.00 -0.23
C LEU A 287 -14.77 -11.66 0.75
N LEU A 288 -14.70 -11.30 2.04
CA LEU A 288 -15.55 -11.83 3.10
C LEU A 288 -16.81 -10.97 3.30
N SER A 289 -16.69 -9.65 3.22
CA SER A 289 -17.76 -8.72 3.59
C SER A 289 -18.94 -8.73 2.59
N PRO A 290 -20.19 -8.83 3.07
CA PRO A 290 -21.37 -8.69 2.20
C PRO A 290 -21.47 -7.30 1.54
N LEU A 291 -20.90 -6.25 2.16
CA LEU A 291 -20.94 -4.88 1.62
C LEU A 291 -20.22 -4.73 0.28
N ALA A 292 -19.29 -5.63 -0.02
CA ALA A 292 -18.46 -5.57 -1.20
C ALA A 292 -18.98 -6.46 -2.35
N LYS A 293 -20.09 -7.16 -2.13
CA LYS A 293 -20.65 -8.12 -3.09
C LYS A 293 -20.92 -7.47 -4.45
N GLY A 294 -20.30 -8.04 -5.48
CA GLY A 294 -20.48 -7.60 -6.87
C GLY A 294 -19.73 -6.33 -7.26
N LEU A 295 -18.90 -5.75 -6.38
CA LEU A 295 -18.10 -4.56 -6.70
C LEU A 295 -16.79 -4.87 -7.45
N PHE A 296 -16.38 -6.13 -7.48
CA PHE A 296 -15.20 -6.60 -8.21
C PHE A 296 -15.37 -8.03 -8.68
N GLN A 297 -14.58 -8.42 -9.68
CA GLN A 297 -14.66 -9.72 -10.33
C GLN A 297 -13.40 -10.56 -10.11
N ARG A 298 -12.30 -9.97 -9.62
CA ARG A 298 -11.04 -10.67 -9.32
C ARG A 298 -10.34 -10.02 -8.13
N ALA A 299 -9.49 -10.77 -7.44
CA ALA A 299 -8.79 -10.29 -6.26
C ALA A 299 -7.34 -10.78 -6.19
N ILE A 300 -6.41 -9.93 -5.73
CA ILE A 300 -5.01 -10.28 -5.51
C ILE A 300 -4.54 -9.81 -4.13
N SER A 301 -4.08 -10.74 -3.29
CA SER A 301 -3.52 -10.45 -1.96
C SER A 301 -2.02 -10.72 -1.92
N GLN A 302 -1.22 -9.69 -1.66
CA GLN A 302 0.23 -9.78 -1.63
C GLN A 302 0.73 -9.66 -0.18
N SER A 303 1.29 -10.74 0.36
CA SER A 303 1.90 -10.74 1.70
C SER A 303 0.94 -10.37 2.83
N GLY A 304 -0.34 -10.76 2.74
CA GLY A 304 -1.31 -10.53 3.82
C GLY A 304 -2.65 -11.23 3.62
N SER A 305 -3.38 -11.40 4.72
CA SER A 305 -4.68 -12.06 4.84
C SER A 305 -5.41 -11.56 6.10
N ALA A 306 -6.75 -11.66 6.17
CA ALA A 306 -7.46 -11.47 7.45
C ALA A 306 -7.31 -12.62 8.46
N LEU A 307 -6.63 -13.70 8.10
CA LEU A 307 -6.24 -14.75 9.04
C LEU A 307 -4.84 -14.54 9.60
N ASN A 308 -4.17 -13.44 9.27
CA ASN A 308 -2.91 -13.09 9.94
C ASN A 308 -3.16 -12.48 11.32
N PRO A 309 -2.30 -12.73 12.32
CA PRO A 309 -2.54 -12.31 13.71
C PRO A 309 -2.54 -10.78 13.91
N TRP A 310 -2.00 -10.01 12.97
CA TRP A 310 -1.98 -8.55 13.01
C TRP A 310 -3.16 -7.90 12.27
N SER A 311 -3.98 -8.68 11.58
CA SER A 311 -5.02 -8.17 10.67
C SER A 311 -6.29 -7.72 11.38
N MET A 312 -6.54 -8.20 12.60
CA MET A 312 -7.68 -7.85 13.42
C MET A 312 -7.29 -7.63 14.89
N ALA A 313 -8.14 -6.92 15.62
CA ALA A 313 -8.09 -6.81 17.07
C ALA A 313 -9.35 -7.41 17.70
N ASP A 314 -9.19 -8.02 18.87
CA ASP A 314 -10.29 -8.64 19.64
C ASP A 314 -11.36 -7.59 20.02
N SER A 315 -10.95 -6.37 20.42
CA SER A 315 -11.81 -5.20 20.59
C SER A 315 -11.00 -3.90 20.61
N SER A 316 -11.56 -2.81 20.09
CA SER A 316 -10.96 -1.46 20.18
C SER A 316 -11.72 -0.46 21.06
N SER A 317 -12.79 -0.87 21.75
CA SER A 317 -13.53 0.01 22.68
C SER A 317 -12.68 0.45 23.87
N GLU A 318 -12.00 -0.48 24.53
CA GLU A 318 -11.05 -0.18 25.60
C GLU A 318 -9.87 0.66 25.12
N ARG A 319 -9.49 0.51 23.84
CA ARG A 319 -8.43 1.32 23.23
C ARG A 319 -8.91 2.76 22.97
N ALA A 320 -10.19 2.96 22.66
CA ALA A 320 -10.78 4.29 22.54
C ALA A 320 -10.77 5.03 23.88
N PHE A 321 -11.14 4.35 24.97
CA PHE A 321 -11.05 4.92 26.32
C PHE A 321 -9.61 5.26 26.71
N ARG A 322 -8.66 4.33 26.53
CA ARG A 322 -7.23 4.58 26.77
C ARG A 322 -6.70 5.75 25.95
N LEU A 323 -7.12 5.88 24.68
CA LEU A 323 -6.74 7.00 23.84
C LEU A 323 -7.24 8.33 24.42
N ALA A 324 -8.50 8.40 24.82
CA ALA A 324 -9.08 9.59 25.44
C ALA A 324 -8.36 9.93 26.76
N ALA A 325 -8.18 8.95 27.64
CA ALA A 325 -7.50 9.12 28.93
C ALA A 325 -6.05 9.63 28.75
N ASN A 326 -5.28 9.04 27.84
CA ASN A 326 -3.90 9.46 27.53
C ASN A 326 -3.83 10.87 26.94
N LEU A 327 -4.95 11.41 26.45
CA LEU A 327 -5.09 12.76 25.91
C LEU A 327 -5.71 13.75 26.92
N GLY A 328 -5.95 13.31 28.16
CA GLY A 328 -6.42 14.16 29.27
C GLY A 328 -7.93 14.13 29.51
N TYR A 329 -8.66 13.16 28.96
CA TYR A 329 -10.07 12.95 29.32
C TYR A 329 -10.20 12.48 30.77
N VAL A 330 -11.05 13.17 31.53
CA VAL A 330 -11.38 12.84 32.93
C VAL A 330 -12.90 12.72 33.02
N GLY A 331 -13.41 11.54 32.69
CA GLY A 331 -14.84 11.24 32.69
C GLY A 331 -15.08 9.74 32.79
N ALA A 332 -16.35 9.33 32.75
CA ALA A 332 -16.70 7.91 32.84
C ALA A 332 -16.25 7.17 31.58
N ASN A 333 -16.15 5.84 31.65
CA ASN A 333 -15.98 5.00 30.47
C ASN A 333 -17.32 4.87 29.72
N ASP A 334 -17.83 6.00 29.24
CA ASP A 334 -19.06 6.13 28.48
C ASP A 334 -18.73 6.44 27.01
N THR A 335 -19.31 5.69 26.08
CA THR A 335 -18.94 5.79 24.65
C THR A 335 -19.27 7.15 24.05
N ASP A 336 -20.36 7.78 24.48
CA ASP A 336 -20.81 9.05 23.93
C ASP A 336 -19.93 10.20 24.44
N GLU A 337 -19.61 10.22 25.74
CA GLU A 337 -18.69 11.20 26.34
C GLU A 337 -17.27 11.08 25.73
N ILE A 338 -16.77 9.84 25.55
CA ILE A 338 -15.47 9.56 24.92
C ILE A 338 -15.47 10.08 23.48
N LEU A 339 -16.51 9.80 22.70
CA LEU A 339 -16.60 10.26 21.31
C LEU A 339 -16.68 11.78 21.22
N GLU A 340 -17.47 12.43 22.08
CA GLU A 340 -17.55 13.89 22.14
C GLU A 340 -16.16 14.51 22.38
N PHE A 341 -15.41 13.96 23.34
CA PHE A 341 -14.05 14.39 23.63
C PHE A 341 -13.11 14.19 22.42
N LEU A 342 -13.05 12.98 21.87
CA LEU A 342 -12.14 12.63 20.77
C LEU A 342 -12.44 13.39 19.47
N ARG A 343 -13.69 13.79 19.24
CA ARG A 343 -14.08 14.65 18.10
C ARG A 343 -13.50 16.06 18.18
N ARG A 344 -13.15 16.55 19.37
CA ARG A 344 -12.52 17.86 19.58
C ARG A 344 -11.00 17.83 19.51
N VAL A 345 -10.39 16.66 19.68
CA VAL A 345 -8.93 16.51 19.65
C VAL A 345 -8.38 16.69 18.22
N PRO A 346 -7.28 17.44 18.00
CA PRO A 346 -6.65 17.51 16.69
C PRO A 346 -6.16 16.15 16.17
N ALA A 347 -6.34 15.87 14.88
CA ALA A 347 -5.95 14.59 14.25
C ALA A 347 -4.50 14.19 14.53
N MET A 348 -3.58 15.16 14.56
CA MET A 348 -2.17 14.94 14.91
C MET A 348 -2.00 14.30 16.29
N LYS A 349 -2.72 14.79 17.30
CA LYS A 349 -2.64 14.26 18.67
C LYS A 349 -3.21 12.85 18.76
N LEU A 350 -4.31 12.57 18.05
CA LEU A 350 -4.88 11.22 17.96
C LEU A 350 -3.87 10.23 17.37
N VAL A 351 -3.25 10.59 16.24
CA VAL A 351 -2.24 9.77 15.56
C VAL A 351 -0.99 9.58 16.42
N GLU A 352 -0.54 10.63 17.11
CA GLU A 352 0.64 10.57 17.97
C GLU A 352 0.44 9.71 19.21
N ALA A 353 -0.75 9.79 19.83
CA ALA A 353 -1.10 9.06 21.03
C ALA A 353 -1.52 7.61 20.75
N ALA A 354 -1.93 7.26 19.52
CA ALA A 354 -2.42 5.91 19.20
C ALA A 354 -1.51 4.75 19.68
N PRO A 355 -0.17 4.79 19.51
CA PRO A 355 0.70 3.71 20.01
C PRO A 355 0.72 3.57 21.54
N THR A 356 0.42 4.65 22.29
CA THR A 356 0.40 4.64 23.76
C THR A 356 -0.82 3.91 24.34
N THR A 357 -1.77 3.55 23.48
CA THR A 357 -2.93 2.77 23.88
C THR A 357 -2.61 1.30 24.08
N LEU A 358 -1.49 0.79 23.56
CA LEU A 358 -1.11 -0.62 23.67
C LEU A 358 -0.70 -0.97 25.10
N THR A 359 -1.26 -2.05 25.65
CA THR A 359 -0.76 -2.66 26.89
C THR A 359 0.54 -3.44 26.66
N VAL A 360 1.15 -3.90 27.75
CA VAL A 360 2.25 -4.86 27.70
C VAL A 360 1.83 -6.14 26.97
N GLU A 361 0.60 -6.62 27.23
CA GLU A 361 0.07 -7.83 26.60
C GLU A 361 -0.20 -7.62 25.10
N ASP A 362 -0.77 -6.47 24.72
CA ASP A 362 -0.92 -6.09 23.30
C ASP A 362 0.44 -6.09 22.58
N SER A 363 1.48 -5.56 23.24
CA SER A 363 2.84 -5.47 22.70
C SER A 363 3.57 -6.81 22.67
N ARG A 364 3.18 -7.76 23.53
CA ARG A 364 3.69 -9.13 23.56
C ARG A 364 3.13 -9.96 22.39
N ASN A 365 1.84 -9.82 22.10
CA ASN A 365 1.10 -10.72 21.22
C ASN A 365 0.91 -10.23 19.78
N ASN A 366 1.04 -8.93 19.55
CA ASN A 366 0.85 -8.34 18.24
C ASN A 366 2.11 -7.57 17.84
N ILE A 367 2.25 -7.29 16.55
CA ILE A 367 3.24 -6.36 16.05
C ILE A 367 2.89 -4.89 16.45
N GLY A 368 2.13 -4.64 17.51
CA GLY A 368 1.90 -3.29 18.05
C GLY A 368 1.16 -2.34 17.10
N LEU A 369 0.14 -2.84 16.40
CA LEU A 369 -0.81 -2.00 15.66
C LEU A 369 -2.01 -1.68 16.56
N PRO A 370 -2.23 -0.40 16.94
CA PRO A 370 -3.22 -0.03 17.96
C PRO A 370 -4.66 -0.01 17.42
N PHE A 371 -4.86 0.38 16.16
CA PHE A 371 -6.19 0.48 15.56
C PHE A 371 -6.13 -0.21 14.20
N VAL A 372 -6.78 -1.37 14.13
CA VAL A 372 -6.86 -2.29 12.98
C VAL A 372 -8.32 -2.76 12.86
N PRO A 373 -8.69 -3.51 11.81
CA PRO A 373 -10.04 -4.06 11.69
C PRO A 373 -10.53 -4.80 12.94
N VAL A 374 -11.84 -4.78 13.16
CA VAL A 374 -12.54 -5.43 14.28
C VAL A 374 -13.81 -6.10 13.79
N VAL A 375 -14.38 -6.99 14.59
CA VAL A 375 -15.78 -7.42 14.41
C VAL A 375 -16.70 -6.35 14.99
N GLU A 376 -17.65 -5.84 14.20
CA GLU A 376 -18.56 -4.77 14.61
C GLU A 376 -19.73 -5.36 15.43
N GLY A 377 -20.13 -4.70 16.52
CA GLY A 377 -21.28 -5.08 17.36
C GLY A 377 -20.96 -5.25 18.85
N TYR A 378 -19.69 -5.38 19.22
CA TYR A 378 -19.29 -5.72 20.59
C TYR A 378 -19.64 -4.69 21.66
N TRP A 379 -19.91 -3.42 21.32
CA TRP A 379 -20.31 -2.40 22.30
C TRP A 379 -21.69 -2.65 22.94
N ASN A 380 -22.46 -3.63 22.44
CA ASN A 380 -23.78 -3.96 22.98
C ASN A 380 -23.99 -5.45 23.32
N ALA A 381 -22.91 -6.18 23.63
CA ALA A 381 -22.95 -7.62 23.92
C ALA A 381 -23.90 -7.99 25.09
N GLU A 382 -24.16 -7.06 26.02
CA GLU A 382 -25.02 -7.28 27.19
C GLU A 382 -26.44 -6.69 27.05
N GLY A 383 -26.71 -5.84 26.05
CA GLY A 383 -27.92 -4.99 25.97
C GLY A 383 -29.01 -5.43 24.99
N GLY A 384 -28.90 -6.63 24.38
CA GLY A 384 -30.02 -7.31 23.74
C GLY A 384 -30.48 -6.84 22.35
N ARG A 385 -29.96 -5.73 21.79
CA ARG A 385 -30.16 -5.38 20.36
C ARG A 385 -28.95 -4.62 19.78
N GLU A 386 -28.30 -5.16 18.77
CA GLU A 386 -27.31 -4.42 17.99
C GLU A 386 -27.99 -3.28 17.21
N VAL A 387 -27.92 -2.07 17.73
CA VAL A 387 -28.35 -0.88 16.99
C VAL A 387 -27.14 -0.38 16.22
N TYR A 388 -27.12 -0.62 14.91
CA TYR A 388 -26.17 0.03 14.02
C TYR A 388 -26.87 1.19 13.31
N TYR A 389 -26.24 2.37 13.31
CA TYR A 389 -26.72 3.51 12.52
C TYR A 389 -26.38 3.37 11.02
N GLU A 390 -25.42 2.52 10.69
CA GLU A 390 -24.92 2.27 9.35
C GLU A 390 -24.72 0.77 9.17
N GLU A 391 -24.87 0.27 7.95
CA GLU A 391 -24.66 -1.17 7.67
C GLU A 391 -23.25 -1.61 8.09
N PRO A 392 -23.11 -2.68 8.89
CA PRO A 392 -21.81 -3.10 9.40
C PRO A 392 -20.95 -3.70 8.29
N PHE A 393 -19.63 -3.47 8.34
CA PHE A 393 -18.72 -4.08 7.37
C PHE A 393 -18.61 -5.58 7.58
N MET A 394 -18.49 -6.01 8.84
CA MET A 394 -18.35 -7.41 9.21
C MET A 394 -18.76 -7.59 10.67
N THR A 395 -19.61 -8.59 10.93
CA THR A 395 -20.17 -8.91 12.26
C THR A 395 -19.73 -10.29 12.77
N GLN A 396 -18.82 -10.96 12.06
CA GLN A 396 -18.27 -12.27 12.43
C GLN A 396 -16.77 -12.29 12.19
N HIS A 397 -16.03 -13.11 12.94
CA HIS A 397 -14.61 -13.24 12.70
C HIS A 397 -14.34 -13.98 11.37
N PRO A 398 -13.33 -13.60 10.55
CA PRO A 398 -13.00 -14.26 9.29
C PRO A 398 -12.85 -15.79 9.39
N SER A 399 -12.31 -16.32 10.49
CA SER A 399 -12.21 -17.76 10.70
C SER A 399 -13.58 -18.45 10.76
N GLU A 400 -14.56 -17.84 11.43
CA GLU A 400 -15.94 -18.34 11.52
C GLU A 400 -16.63 -18.23 10.16
N MET A 401 -16.39 -17.14 9.44
CA MET A 401 -16.94 -16.94 8.10
C MET A 401 -16.47 -18.04 7.14
N TYR A 402 -15.19 -18.46 7.20
CA TYR A 402 -14.72 -19.60 6.39
C TYR A 402 -15.32 -20.93 6.82
N GLN A 403 -15.45 -21.19 8.12
CA GLN A 403 -16.11 -22.40 8.64
C GLN A 403 -17.56 -22.50 8.15
N GLN A 404 -18.23 -21.35 7.98
CA GLN A 404 -19.59 -21.25 7.47
C GLN A 404 -19.68 -21.07 5.95
N HIS A 405 -18.54 -21.10 5.25
CA HIS A 405 -18.42 -20.87 3.81
C HIS A 405 -19.02 -19.53 3.33
N LYS A 406 -19.00 -18.50 4.19
CA LYS A 406 -19.49 -17.15 3.93
C LYS A 406 -18.39 -16.26 3.36
N PHE A 407 -18.20 -16.34 2.05
CA PHE A 407 -17.31 -15.44 1.30
C PHE A 407 -17.75 -15.37 -0.16
N HIS A 408 -17.18 -14.45 -0.94
CA HIS A 408 -17.39 -14.34 -2.38
C HIS A 408 -16.70 -15.48 -3.13
N SER A 409 -17.31 -16.67 -3.09
CA SER A 409 -16.74 -17.94 -3.58
C SER A 409 -16.55 -18.04 -5.08
N ASN A 410 -17.15 -17.14 -5.86
CA ASN A 410 -17.10 -17.11 -7.32
C ASN A 410 -16.07 -16.12 -7.90
N VAL A 411 -15.25 -15.49 -7.05
CA VAL A 411 -14.22 -14.54 -7.47
C VAL A 411 -12.87 -15.24 -7.62
N PRO A 412 -12.26 -15.29 -8.83
CA PRO A 412 -10.88 -15.76 -8.99
C PRO A 412 -9.92 -14.99 -8.10
N TYR A 413 -9.03 -15.72 -7.43
CA TYR A 413 -8.18 -15.17 -6.39
C TYR A 413 -6.70 -15.52 -6.61
N MET A 414 -5.82 -14.55 -6.46
CA MET A 414 -4.37 -14.77 -6.45
C MET A 414 -3.80 -14.32 -5.12
N THR A 415 -2.92 -15.12 -4.52
CA THR A 415 -2.30 -14.81 -3.23
C THR A 415 -0.84 -15.22 -3.21
N GLY A 416 -0.03 -14.58 -2.38
CA GLY A 416 1.36 -15.01 -2.24
C GLY A 416 2.13 -14.22 -1.21
N TYR A 417 3.42 -14.50 -1.13
CA TYR A 417 4.31 -13.98 -0.11
C TYR A 417 5.76 -13.96 -0.60
N ASN A 418 6.62 -13.28 0.14
CA ASN A 418 8.05 -13.15 -0.10
C ASN A 418 8.84 -14.13 0.77
N THR A 419 10.04 -14.51 0.33
CA THR A 419 10.85 -15.51 1.06
C THR A 419 11.21 -15.13 2.50
N HIS A 420 11.34 -13.84 2.82
CA HIS A 420 11.81 -13.33 4.11
C HIS A 420 10.95 -12.17 4.61
N GLU A 421 9.62 -12.35 4.67
CA GLU A 421 8.66 -11.32 5.10
C GLU A 421 9.09 -10.61 6.39
N ALA A 422 9.44 -11.38 7.41
CA ALA A 422 9.75 -10.85 8.74
C ALA A 422 11.06 -10.04 8.81
N MET A 423 11.84 -9.96 7.72
CA MET A 423 12.99 -9.06 7.64
C MET A 423 12.60 -7.59 7.88
N LEU A 424 11.33 -7.23 7.62
CA LEU A 424 10.73 -5.93 7.99
C LEU A 424 10.97 -5.57 9.47
N PHE A 425 10.94 -6.57 10.37
CA PHE A 425 11.06 -6.34 11.81
C PHE A 425 12.47 -5.98 12.26
N ILE A 426 13.49 -6.08 11.40
CA ILE A 426 14.84 -5.57 11.70
C ILE A 426 14.81 -4.07 12.05
N ARG A 427 13.88 -3.29 11.46
CA ARG A 427 13.68 -1.88 11.86
C ARG A 427 13.34 -1.74 13.35
N ARG A 428 12.56 -2.68 13.91
CA ARG A 428 12.21 -2.68 15.34
C ARG A 428 13.41 -2.98 16.21
N LEU A 429 14.25 -3.93 15.80
CA LEU A 429 15.52 -4.21 16.48
C LEU A 429 16.40 -2.97 16.55
N ARG A 430 16.47 -2.18 15.47
CA ARG A 430 17.21 -0.91 15.46
C ARG A 430 16.61 0.14 16.42
N LYS A 431 15.28 0.18 16.57
CA LYS A 431 14.60 1.11 17.49
C LYS A 431 14.65 0.64 18.97
N ASN A 432 14.66 -0.67 19.20
CA ASN A 432 14.75 -1.27 20.52
C ASN A 432 15.81 -2.39 20.53
N PRO A 433 17.08 -2.05 20.81
CA PRO A 433 18.18 -3.02 20.82
C PRO A 433 17.99 -4.19 21.81
N LYS A 434 17.17 -4.01 22.86
CA LYS A 434 16.86 -5.05 23.85
C LYS A 434 15.80 -6.05 23.38
N LEU A 435 15.23 -5.88 22.19
CA LEU A 435 14.12 -6.72 21.74
C LEU A 435 14.50 -8.20 21.63
N LEU A 436 15.73 -8.53 21.22
CA LEU A 436 16.19 -9.93 21.18
C LEU A 436 16.30 -10.54 22.59
N GLU A 437 16.83 -9.78 23.56
CA GLU A 437 16.89 -10.19 24.96
C GLU A 437 15.49 -10.40 25.55
N ILE A 438 14.55 -9.51 25.25
CA ILE A 438 13.14 -9.65 25.65
C ILE A 438 12.54 -10.93 25.07
N ILE A 439 12.82 -11.25 23.80
CA ILE A 439 12.32 -12.48 23.18
C ILE A 439 13.00 -13.71 23.78
N GLU A 440 14.30 -13.66 24.05
CA GLU A 440 15.03 -14.76 24.68
C GLU A 440 14.47 -15.10 26.06
N ASN A 441 14.24 -14.06 26.88
CA ASN A 441 13.71 -14.21 28.24
C ASN A 441 12.23 -14.61 28.28
N ASP A 442 11.54 -14.52 27.15
CA ASP A 442 10.10 -14.76 27.05
C ASP A 442 9.73 -15.41 25.71
N PHE A 443 10.39 -16.52 25.38
CA PHE A 443 10.18 -17.19 24.10
C PHE A 443 8.75 -17.74 23.92
N ALA A 444 8.04 -17.97 25.03
CA ALA A 444 6.64 -18.39 25.04
C ALA A 444 5.67 -17.42 24.33
N ARG A 445 6.11 -16.19 24.02
CA ARG A 445 5.36 -15.25 23.16
C ARG A 445 5.29 -15.67 21.69
N MET A 446 6.13 -16.62 21.25
CA MET A 446 6.11 -17.16 19.88
C MET A 446 5.02 -18.21 19.68
N VAL A 447 4.35 -18.65 20.75
CA VAL A 447 3.22 -19.57 20.68
C VAL A 447 2.00 -18.83 20.11
N PRO A 448 1.42 -19.26 18.97
CA PRO A 448 0.22 -18.64 18.40
C PRO A 448 -0.94 -18.62 19.40
N ARG A 449 -1.74 -17.54 19.41
CA ARG A 449 -2.90 -17.41 20.32
C ARG A 449 -4.06 -18.33 19.94
N ASP A 450 -4.16 -18.65 18.66
CA ASP A 450 -5.18 -19.54 18.10
C ASP A 450 -4.79 -21.02 18.18
N LEU A 451 -3.65 -21.35 18.80
CA LEU A 451 -3.25 -22.71 19.12
C LEU A 451 -3.74 -23.07 20.54
N ASN A 452 -4.54 -24.13 20.65
CA ASN A 452 -5.21 -24.52 21.90
C ASN A 452 -4.27 -25.34 22.81
N VAL A 453 -3.41 -24.64 23.54
CA VAL A 453 -2.28 -25.25 24.29
C VAL A 453 -2.27 -24.91 25.78
N THR A 454 -3.42 -24.73 26.40
CA THR A 454 -3.54 -24.28 27.80
C THR A 454 -2.66 -25.11 28.75
N ASP A 455 -2.70 -26.44 28.64
CA ASP A 455 -1.94 -27.35 29.51
C ASP A 455 -0.55 -27.71 28.95
N ASP A 456 -0.29 -27.41 27.67
CA ASP A 456 0.89 -27.84 26.91
C ASP A 456 1.82 -26.69 26.51
N ARG A 457 1.53 -25.46 26.95
CA ARG A 457 2.20 -24.25 26.46
C ARG A 457 3.72 -24.31 26.59
N GLU A 458 4.24 -24.85 27.69
CA GLU A 458 5.69 -24.99 27.91
C GLU A 458 6.32 -26.02 26.97
N ARG A 459 5.66 -27.16 26.74
CA ARG A 459 6.09 -28.18 25.78
C ARG A 459 6.14 -27.59 24.37
N VAL A 460 5.05 -26.95 23.95
CA VAL A 460 4.92 -26.28 22.65
C VAL A 460 5.98 -25.20 22.45
N THR A 461 6.25 -24.40 23.48
CA THR A 461 7.30 -23.39 23.46
C THR A 461 8.68 -24.03 23.19
N ARG A 462 8.99 -25.14 23.86
CA ARG A 462 10.24 -25.88 23.64
C ARG A 462 10.31 -26.49 22.25
N ASP A 463 9.21 -27.04 21.73
CA ASP A 463 9.16 -27.67 20.42
C ASP A 463 9.40 -26.63 19.30
N ILE A 464 8.73 -25.46 19.38
CA ILE A 464 8.97 -24.35 18.45
C ILE A 464 10.43 -23.89 18.52
N ARG A 465 10.96 -23.73 19.75
CA ARG A 465 12.35 -23.30 19.94
C ARG A 465 13.33 -24.30 19.33
N GLN A 466 13.15 -25.58 19.64
CA GLN A 466 14.02 -26.64 19.16
C GLN A 466 13.98 -26.76 17.64
N PHE A 467 12.80 -26.63 17.03
CA PHE A 467 12.65 -26.73 15.57
C PHE A 467 13.35 -25.58 14.83
N TYR A 468 13.18 -24.34 15.28
CA TYR A 468 13.76 -23.18 14.58
C TYR A 468 15.18 -22.83 14.99
N LEU A 469 15.50 -22.90 16.27
CA LEU A 469 16.77 -22.42 16.82
C LEU A 469 17.70 -23.57 17.22
N GLY A 470 17.17 -24.78 17.43
CA GLY A 470 17.91 -25.87 18.05
C GLY A 470 18.51 -25.40 19.39
N ASN A 471 19.84 -25.48 19.49
CA ASN A 471 20.59 -25.05 20.68
C ASN A 471 21.00 -23.57 20.67
N LYS A 472 20.66 -22.80 19.63
CA LYS A 472 21.02 -21.39 19.53
C LYS A 472 20.18 -20.54 20.50
N GLN A 473 20.79 -19.54 21.10
CA GLN A 473 20.07 -18.47 21.81
C GLN A 473 19.50 -17.46 20.82
N VAL A 474 18.40 -16.80 21.19
CA VAL A 474 17.90 -15.67 20.42
C VAL A 474 18.90 -14.52 20.50
N GLY A 475 19.56 -14.24 19.38
CA GLY A 475 20.59 -13.23 19.29
C GLY A 475 20.88 -12.84 17.85
N ILE A 476 21.92 -12.02 17.65
CA ILE A 476 22.32 -11.55 16.31
C ILE A 476 22.69 -12.71 15.39
N GLU A 477 23.26 -13.77 15.95
CA GLU A 477 23.66 -14.98 15.21
C GLU A 477 22.48 -15.86 14.79
N SER A 478 21.31 -15.70 15.41
CA SER A 478 20.10 -16.48 15.13
C SER A 478 19.02 -15.68 14.39
N VAL A 479 19.37 -14.52 13.81
CA VAL A 479 18.37 -13.62 13.22
C VAL A 479 17.72 -14.24 11.98
N ASP A 480 18.41 -15.09 11.22
CA ASP A 480 17.81 -15.73 10.04
C ASP A 480 16.74 -16.76 10.44
N GLU A 481 17.00 -17.53 11.50
CA GLU A 481 16.04 -18.44 12.11
C GLU A 481 14.83 -17.68 12.67
N MET A 482 15.06 -16.53 13.31
CA MET A 482 13.98 -15.66 13.78
C MET A 482 13.18 -15.06 12.62
N ILE A 483 13.82 -14.70 11.50
CA ILE A 483 13.12 -14.25 10.29
C ILE A 483 12.26 -15.38 9.73
N ALA A 484 12.76 -16.62 9.70
CA ALA A 484 11.99 -17.78 9.26
C ALA A 484 10.76 -17.99 10.15
N LEU A 485 10.96 -18.09 11.48
CA LEU A 485 9.89 -18.26 12.47
C LEU A 485 8.81 -17.17 12.35
N LEU A 486 9.22 -15.91 12.35
CA LEU A 486 8.28 -14.79 12.27
C LEU A 486 7.62 -14.66 10.89
N THR A 487 8.28 -15.10 9.82
CA THR A 487 7.65 -15.17 8.48
C THR A 487 6.48 -16.15 8.51
N ASP A 488 6.65 -17.29 9.20
CA ASP A 488 5.60 -18.29 9.32
C ASP A 488 4.44 -17.78 10.18
N LEU A 489 4.75 -17.30 11.38
CA LEU A 489 3.76 -16.84 12.36
C LEU A 489 2.97 -15.61 11.88
N MET A 490 3.66 -14.63 11.29
CA MET A 490 3.03 -13.34 11.00
C MET A 490 2.42 -13.28 9.60
N PHE A 491 2.84 -14.15 8.67
CA PHE A 491 2.42 -14.05 7.27
C PHE A 491 2.01 -15.40 6.68
N LEU A 492 2.94 -16.35 6.55
CA LEU A 492 2.75 -17.52 5.69
C LEU A 492 1.61 -18.42 6.18
N GLN A 493 1.45 -18.65 7.49
CA GLN A 493 0.35 -19.49 7.99
C GLN A 493 -1.03 -18.95 7.59
N GLY A 494 -1.30 -17.67 7.86
CA GLY A 494 -2.58 -17.04 7.51
C GLY A 494 -2.81 -17.00 6.00
N ILE A 495 -1.77 -16.73 5.20
CA ILE A 495 -1.82 -16.73 3.74
C ILE A 495 -2.15 -18.13 3.21
N ARG A 496 -1.46 -19.16 3.71
CA ARG A 496 -1.65 -20.56 3.31
C ARG A 496 -3.02 -21.08 3.72
N LYS A 497 -3.48 -20.80 4.93
CA LYS A 497 -4.83 -21.14 5.40
C LYS A 497 -5.91 -20.48 4.55
N THR A 498 -5.70 -19.23 4.16
CA THR A 498 -6.60 -18.50 3.25
C THR A 498 -6.64 -19.15 1.86
N ALA A 499 -5.47 -19.48 1.30
CA ALA A 499 -5.38 -20.13 0.00
C ALA A 499 -6.10 -21.49 0.01
N ARG A 500 -5.86 -22.30 1.06
CA ARG A 500 -6.54 -23.58 1.29
C ARG A 500 -8.06 -23.42 1.35
N ASN A 501 -8.56 -22.51 2.19
CA ASN A 501 -9.99 -22.28 2.34
C ASN A 501 -10.66 -21.78 1.06
N HIS A 502 -10.06 -20.82 0.37
CA HIS A 502 -10.61 -20.31 -0.89
C HIS A 502 -10.63 -21.37 -1.99
N ALA A 503 -9.58 -22.19 -2.10
CA ALA A 503 -9.55 -23.24 -3.11
C ALA A 503 -10.55 -24.36 -2.76
N LYS A 504 -10.57 -24.81 -1.49
CA LYS A 504 -11.38 -25.95 -1.05
C LYS A 504 -12.88 -25.67 -1.10
N TYR A 505 -13.31 -24.50 -0.63
CA TYR A 505 -14.73 -24.15 -0.46
C TYR A 505 -15.23 -23.15 -1.52
N GLY A 506 -14.33 -22.64 -2.36
CA GLY A 506 -14.66 -21.75 -3.46
C GLY A 506 -15.09 -22.50 -4.71
N SER A 507 -15.57 -21.73 -5.69
CA SER A 507 -15.95 -22.21 -7.03
C SER A 507 -15.08 -21.63 -8.14
N ALA A 508 -14.19 -20.70 -7.82
CA ALA A 508 -13.30 -20.02 -8.76
C ALA A 508 -11.83 -20.44 -8.57
N PRO A 509 -10.99 -20.33 -9.61
CA PRO A 509 -9.57 -20.66 -9.53
C PRO A 509 -8.83 -19.81 -8.49
N VAL A 510 -7.94 -20.46 -7.74
CA VAL A 510 -7.01 -19.81 -6.80
C VAL A 510 -5.58 -20.03 -7.26
N TYR A 511 -4.76 -18.98 -7.29
CA TYR A 511 -3.35 -19.05 -7.67
C TYR A 511 -2.47 -18.64 -6.49
N MET A 512 -1.45 -19.44 -6.18
CA MET A 512 -0.46 -19.09 -5.15
C MET A 512 0.90 -18.77 -5.78
N TYR A 513 1.58 -17.74 -5.28
CA TYR A 513 2.97 -17.45 -5.62
C TYR A 513 3.87 -17.32 -4.40
N ARG A 514 5.17 -17.48 -4.64
CA ARG A 514 6.25 -17.12 -3.73
C ARG A 514 7.25 -16.27 -4.50
N PHE A 515 7.48 -15.03 -4.09
CA PHE A 515 8.45 -14.16 -4.75
C PHE A 515 9.83 -14.33 -4.11
N SER A 516 10.80 -14.76 -4.91
CA SER A 516 12.13 -15.19 -4.48
C SER A 516 13.29 -14.47 -5.18
N TYR A 517 12.98 -13.49 -6.03
CA TYR A 517 13.99 -12.67 -6.69
C TYR A 517 14.47 -11.52 -5.78
N ASP A 518 15.64 -11.68 -5.17
CA ASP A 518 16.33 -10.60 -4.45
C ASP A 518 17.13 -9.74 -5.43
N GLY A 519 16.58 -8.59 -5.83
CA GLY A 519 17.18 -7.74 -6.85
C GLY A 519 17.06 -6.24 -6.55
N ALA A 520 17.57 -5.43 -7.48
CA ALA A 520 17.74 -4.00 -7.25
C ALA A 520 16.43 -3.20 -7.12
N LEU A 521 15.26 -3.79 -7.36
CA LEU A 521 13.96 -3.12 -7.20
C LEU A 521 13.26 -3.42 -5.87
N GLY A 522 13.89 -4.15 -4.94
CA GLY A 522 13.34 -4.39 -3.59
C GLY A 522 13.01 -3.08 -2.85
N LEU A 523 11.73 -2.71 -2.83
CA LEU A 523 11.27 -1.40 -2.34
C LEU A 523 11.56 -1.20 -0.85
N TYR A 524 11.17 -2.16 -0.01
CA TYR A 524 11.24 -2.01 1.44
C TYR A 524 12.65 -2.20 1.96
N LYS A 525 13.44 -3.15 1.43
CA LYS A 525 14.87 -3.25 1.75
C LYS A 525 15.57 -1.93 1.52
N ARG A 526 15.29 -1.27 0.40
CA ARG A 526 15.85 0.04 0.09
C ARG A 526 15.36 1.14 1.02
N MET A 527 14.06 1.24 1.26
CA MET A 527 13.49 2.24 2.18
C MET A 527 14.02 2.08 3.61
N LEU A 528 14.32 0.85 4.02
CA LEU A 528 14.80 0.51 5.35
C LEU A 528 16.33 0.41 5.45
N GLY A 529 17.07 0.52 4.34
CA GLY A 529 18.53 0.33 4.32
C GLY A 529 18.94 -1.06 4.82
N LEU A 530 18.29 -2.10 4.31
CA LEU A 530 18.59 -3.50 4.60
C LEU A 530 19.44 -4.09 3.46
N THR A 531 20.53 -4.77 3.83
CA THR A 531 21.46 -5.42 2.89
C THR A 531 21.49 -6.93 3.03
N ARG A 532 20.76 -7.49 4.01
CA ARG A 532 20.69 -8.92 4.27
C ARG A 532 20.09 -9.66 3.06
N PRO A 533 20.63 -10.81 2.63
CA PRO A 533 20.07 -11.60 1.54
C PRO A 533 18.63 -12.04 1.80
N GLY A 534 17.86 -12.22 0.73
CA GLY A 534 16.46 -12.63 0.78
C GLY A 534 15.51 -11.48 0.46
N VAL A 535 14.27 -11.84 0.17
CA VAL A 535 13.22 -10.88 -0.23
C VAL A 535 12.42 -10.47 1.00
N CYS A 536 12.53 -9.19 1.39
CA CYS A 536 11.79 -8.61 2.50
C CYS A 536 10.32 -8.37 2.13
N HIS A 537 9.45 -8.24 3.13
CA HIS A 537 8.08 -7.77 2.96
C HIS A 537 8.01 -6.50 2.11
N GLY A 538 7.15 -6.48 1.10
CA GLY A 538 6.92 -5.35 0.20
C GLY A 538 8.00 -5.10 -0.86
N ASP A 539 9.04 -5.94 -0.96
CA ASP A 539 10.09 -5.77 -1.97
C ASP A 539 9.59 -5.97 -3.40
N GLU A 540 8.63 -6.86 -3.60
CA GLU A 540 8.05 -7.15 -4.91
C GLU A 540 7.24 -5.95 -5.46
N MET A 541 6.85 -4.99 -4.61
CA MET A 541 6.16 -3.77 -5.03
C MET A 541 6.97 -2.95 -6.03
N GLY A 542 8.29 -2.94 -5.93
CA GLY A 542 9.13 -2.19 -6.87
C GLY A 542 9.17 -2.81 -8.27
N TYR A 543 8.66 -4.02 -8.43
CA TYR A 543 8.52 -4.72 -9.71
C TYR A 543 7.14 -4.50 -10.34
N LEU A 544 6.14 -4.05 -9.57
CA LEU A 544 4.81 -3.65 -10.08
C LEU A 544 4.68 -2.14 -10.25
N PHE A 545 5.28 -1.36 -9.35
CA PHE A 545 5.15 0.10 -9.33
C PHE A 545 6.50 0.78 -9.52
N LYS A 546 6.47 1.87 -10.30
CA LYS A 546 7.64 2.75 -10.39
C LYS A 546 7.68 3.65 -9.16
N PHE A 547 8.64 3.44 -8.27
CA PHE A 547 8.86 4.30 -7.10
C PHE A 547 9.93 5.37 -7.34
N GLY A 548 9.80 6.49 -6.64
CA GLY A 548 10.59 7.71 -6.86
C GLY A 548 11.84 7.87 -5.99
N PHE A 549 12.11 6.93 -5.07
CA PHE A 549 13.15 7.11 -4.04
C PHE A 549 14.58 7.06 -4.62
N PHE A 550 14.78 6.34 -5.72
CA PHE A 550 16.06 6.23 -6.41
C PHE A 550 15.80 6.36 -7.91
N ASN A 551 16.47 7.28 -8.59
CA ASN A 551 16.41 7.38 -10.05
C ASN A 551 17.28 6.25 -10.65
N LEU A 552 16.84 5.00 -10.43
CA LEU A 552 17.54 3.80 -10.89
C LEU A 552 17.41 3.71 -12.40
N SER A 553 18.51 3.98 -13.10
CA SER A 553 18.63 3.62 -14.51
C SER A 553 18.98 2.14 -14.58
N LEU A 554 18.02 1.31 -14.99
CA LEU A 554 18.26 -0.11 -15.23
C LEU A 554 18.67 -0.33 -16.69
N ASP A 555 19.57 -1.29 -16.94
CA ASP A 555 19.80 -1.79 -18.31
C ASP A 555 18.49 -2.47 -18.77
N PRO A 556 17.90 -2.10 -19.92
CA PRO A 556 16.72 -2.78 -20.46
C PRO A 556 16.86 -4.30 -20.62
N ARG A 557 18.08 -4.82 -20.66
CA ARG A 557 18.39 -6.25 -20.76
C ARG A 557 18.71 -6.91 -19.42
N SER A 558 18.59 -6.18 -18.31
CA SER A 558 18.90 -6.72 -16.98
C SER A 558 17.86 -7.74 -16.51
N THR A 559 18.25 -8.59 -15.57
CA THR A 559 17.33 -9.56 -14.96
C THR A 559 16.23 -8.85 -14.16
N GLU A 560 16.50 -7.68 -13.60
CA GLU A 560 15.48 -6.86 -12.92
C GLU A 560 14.37 -6.43 -13.87
N VAL A 561 14.73 -5.96 -15.08
CA VAL A 561 13.74 -5.55 -16.09
C VAL A 561 12.95 -6.75 -16.58
N LEU A 562 13.61 -7.90 -16.78
CA LEU A 562 12.93 -9.15 -17.15
C LEU A 562 11.91 -9.57 -16.09
N VAL A 563 12.30 -9.65 -14.81
CA VAL A 563 11.41 -10.04 -13.71
C VAL A 563 10.27 -9.04 -13.54
N LYS A 564 10.57 -7.73 -13.60
CA LYS A 564 9.56 -6.66 -13.58
C LYS A 564 8.53 -6.84 -14.69
N ASN A 565 8.97 -7.00 -15.94
CA ASN A 565 8.07 -7.16 -17.08
C ASN A 565 7.20 -8.43 -16.94
N ARG A 566 7.80 -9.56 -16.52
CA ARG A 566 7.05 -10.81 -16.29
C ARG A 566 6.00 -10.65 -15.19
N MET A 567 6.36 -10.01 -14.08
CA MET A 567 5.43 -9.81 -12.96
C MET A 567 4.27 -8.89 -13.34
N VAL A 568 4.57 -7.75 -13.97
CA VAL A 568 3.55 -6.81 -14.48
C VAL A 568 2.63 -7.49 -15.49
N ARG A 569 3.18 -8.30 -16.39
CA ARG A 569 2.40 -9.08 -17.35
C ARG A 569 1.49 -10.10 -16.65
N MET A 570 1.99 -10.88 -15.69
CA MET A 570 1.18 -11.86 -14.96
C MET A 570 0.02 -11.20 -14.18
N TRP A 571 0.28 -10.07 -13.50
CA TRP A 571 -0.76 -9.35 -12.75
C TRP A 571 -1.83 -8.76 -13.66
N THR A 572 -1.42 -8.17 -14.79
CA THR A 572 -2.37 -7.59 -15.75
C THR A 572 -3.10 -8.65 -16.57
N ASN A 573 -2.46 -9.79 -16.88
CA ASN A 573 -3.13 -10.96 -17.46
C ASN A 573 -4.17 -11.53 -16.51
N PHE A 574 -3.87 -11.63 -15.22
CA PHE A 574 -4.88 -12.03 -14.25
C PHE A 574 -6.06 -11.07 -14.24
N ALA A 575 -5.82 -9.75 -14.30
CA ALA A 575 -6.90 -8.77 -14.39
C ALA A 575 -7.74 -8.89 -15.67
N LYS A 576 -7.10 -9.16 -16.82
CA LYS A 576 -7.74 -9.33 -18.13
C LYS A 576 -8.53 -10.64 -18.25
N TYR A 577 -7.92 -11.74 -17.82
CA TYR A 577 -8.37 -13.08 -18.19
C TYR A 577 -8.78 -13.95 -17.01
N GLY A 578 -8.46 -13.56 -15.78
CA GLY A 578 -8.61 -14.41 -14.58
C GLY A 578 -7.56 -15.52 -14.49
N ASN A 579 -6.55 -15.50 -15.36
CA ASN A 579 -5.43 -16.42 -15.40
C ASN A 579 -4.14 -15.62 -15.61
N PRO A 580 -3.10 -15.77 -14.76
CA PRO A 580 -1.86 -15.01 -14.87
C PRO A 580 -1.00 -15.41 -16.08
N THR A 581 -1.14 -16.63 -16.60
CA THR A 581 -0.41 -17.16 -17.75
C THR A 581 -1.39 -17.86 -18.73
N PRO A 582 -2.30 -17.11 -19.36
CA PRO A 582 -3.33 -17.66 -20.23
C PRO A 582 -2.70 -18.36 -21.45
N GLN A 583 -3.07 -19.62 -21.69
CA GLN A 583 -2.47 -20.43 -22.77
C GLN A 583 -2.97 -20.06 -24.17
N ASN A 584 -4.09 -19.34 -24.26
CA ASN A 584 -4.70 -18.88 -25.51
C ASN A 584 -4.18 -17.50 -25.95
N VAL A 585 -3.17 -16.95 -25.28
CA VAL A 585 -2.51 -15.69 -25.63
C VAL A 585 -1.05 -16.00 -25.90
N GLU A 586 -0.57 -15.67 -27.10
CA GLU A 586 0.85 -15.80 -27.43
C GLU A 586 1.66 -14.79 -26.61
N ASP A 587 2.47 -15.29 -25.66
CA ASP A 587 3.32 -14.47 -24.81
C ASP A 587 4.75 -15.05 -24.75
N THR A 588 5.68 -14.35 -25.40
CA THR A 588 7.08 -14.78 -25.47
C THR A 588 7.84 -14.58 -24.14
N MET A 589 7.28 -13.84 -23.18
CA MET A 589 7.90 -13.60 -21.87
C MET A 589 7.45 -14.62 -20.82
N LEU A 590 6.24 -15.16 -20.95
CA LEU A 590 5.60 -16.08 -20.01
C LEU A 590 5.45 -17.49 -20.61
N THR A 591 6.54 -18.25 -20.63
CA THR A 591 6.56 -19.62 -21.16
C THR A 591 6.12 -20.69 -20.15
N THR A 592 5.99 -20.32 -18.87
CA THR A 592 5.58 -21.24 -17.80
C THR A 592 4.06 -21.22 -17.67
N ASN A 593 3.42 -22.39 -17.65
CA ASN A 593 2.00 -22.51 -17.32
C ASN A 593 1.82 -22.49 -15.79
N TRP A 594 1.32 -21.38 -15.26
CA TRP A 594 0.94 -21.26 -13.86
C TRP A 594 -0.45 -21.87 -13.65
N THR A 595 -0.48 -23.10 -13.14
CA THR A 595 -1.72 -23.81 -12.84
C THR A 595 -2.34 -23.31 -11.52
N PRO A 596 -3.68 -23.23 -11.42
CA PRO A 596 -4.35 -22.93 -10.16
C PRO A 596 -4.14 -24.07 -9.16
N ILE A 597 -4.41 -23.78 -7.89
CA ILE A 597 -4.44 -24.77 -6.80
C ILE A 597 -5.50 -25.82 -7.10
N ASN A 598 -5.15 -27.10 -6.93
CA ASN A 598 -6.10 -28.20 -7.05
C ASN A 598 -7.00 -28.28 -5.78
N PRO A 599 -8.32 -28.01 -5.88
CA PRO A 599 -9.20 -27.95 -4.72
C PRO A 599 -9.46 -29.32 -4.07
N GLN A 600 -9.23 -30.42 -4.80
CA GLN A 600 -9.37 -31.77 -4.26
C GLN A 600 -8.20 -32.14 -3.33
N THR A 601 -6.99 -31.71 -3.68
CA THR A 601 -5.76 -32.10 -2.96
C THR A 601 -5.18 -30.98 -2.08
N VAL A 602 -5.75 -29.77 -2.09
CA VAL A 602 -5.19 -28.56 -1.46
C VAL A 602 -4.81 -28.69 0.02
N MET A 603 -5.45 -29.62 0.74
CA MET A 603 -5.14 -29.88 2.15
C MET A 603 -3.77 -30.56 2.32
N GLU A 604 -3.35 -31.37 1.36
CA GLU A 604 -2.11 -32.18 1.39
C GLU A 604 -1.03 -31.59 0.47
N ASP A 605 -1.44 -31.10 -0.70
CA ASP A 605 -0.56 -30.55 -1.72
C ASP A 605 -1.08 -29.21 -2.24
N ILE A 606 -0.29 -28.15 -2.02
CA ILE A 606 -0.57 -26.82 -2.52
C ILE A 606 0.51 -26.39 -3.51
N ASN A 607 0.15 -26.39 -4.80
CA ASN A 607 1.04 -25.90 -5.85
C ASN A 607 1.11 -24.37 -5.85
N TYR A 608 2.29 -23.84 -6.18
CA TYR A 608 2.56 -22.41 -6.26
C TYR A 608 3.61 -22.09 -7.33
N LEU A 609 3.61 -20.86 -7.83
CA LEU A 609 4.66 -20.37 -8.71
C LEU A 609 5.77 -19.69 -7.89
N ASP A 610 6.99 -20.22 -7.96
CA ASP A 610 8.18 -19.52 -7.46
C ASP A 610 8.65 -18.51 -8.52
N ILE A 611 8.56 -17.22 -8.17
CA ILE A 611 8.92 -16.10 -9.04
C ILE A 611 10.32 -15.65 -8.69
N SER A 612 11.29 -16.19 -9.44
CA SER A 612 12.69 -15.76 -9.44
C SER A 612 13.06 -15.19 -10.82
N VAL A 613 14.35 -15.22 -11.18
CA VAL A 613 14.79 -15.04 -12.59
C VAL A 613 14.04 -16.03 -13.51
N ASN A 614 13.89 -17.27 -13.04
CA ASN A 614 13.09 -18.31 -13.68
C ASN A 614 11.73 -18.45 -12.97
N LEU A 615 10.69 -18.74 -13.75
CA LEU A 615 9.34 -19.00 -13.25
C LEU A 615 9.14 -20.51 -13.13
N ASN A 616 9.06 -21.03 -11.92
CA ASN A 616 8.99 -22.48 -11.68
C ASN A 616 7.73 -22.84 -10.88
N MET A 617 6.89 -23.71 -11.42
CA MET A 617 5.83 -24.34 -10.63
C MET A 617 6.46 -25.32 -9.64
N ARG A 618 6.05 -25.21 -8.38
CA ARG A 618 6.49 -26.06 -7.27
C ARG A 618 5.28 -26.42 -6.41
N SER A 619 5.50 -27.30 -5.45
CA SER A 619 4.50 -27.77 -4.49
C SER A 619 4.99 -27.56 -3.07
N ASN A 620 4.06 -27.33 -2.15
CA ASN A 620 4.28 -27.25 -0.70
C ASN A 620 5.40 -26.27 -0.30
N PRO A 621 5.11 -24.96 -0.34
CA PRO A 621 6.09 -23.93 -0.01
C PRO A 621 6.60 -24.11 1.42
N GLU A 622 7.92 -24.02 1.62
CA GLU A 622 8.56 -24.16 2.94
C GLU A 622 8.19 -25.48 3.65
N SER A 623 8.15 -26.59 2.90
CA SER A 623 7.53 -27.87 3.29
C SER A 623 7.83 -28.33 4.70
N GLU A 624 9.10 -28.34 5.14
CA GLU A 624 9.48 -28.79 6.49
C GLU A 624 8.85 -27.91 7.58
N ARG A 625 8.89 -26.59 7.41
CA ARG A 625 8.30 -25.63 8.36
C ARG A 625 6.78 -25.71 8.36
N GLN A 626 6.19 -25.88 7.20
CA GLN A 626 4.74 -25.99 7.08
C GLN A 626 4.19 -27.31 7.61
N GLN A 627 4.92 -28.41 7.47
CA GLN A 627 4.59 -29.69 8.09
C GLN A 627 4.66 -29.61 9.62
N PHE A 628 5.67 -28.93 10.16
CA PHE A 628 5.75 -28.66 11.59
C PHE A 628 4.48 -27.94 12.07
N TRP A 629 4.08 -26.85 11.42
CA TRP A 629 2.87 -26.13 11.82
C TRP A 629 1.59 -26.92 11.61
N ASP A 630 1.45 -27.63 10.48
CA ASP A 630 0.28 -28.49 10.24
C ASP A 630 0.13 -29.53 11.36
N TYR A 631 1.23 -30.18 11.77
CA TYR A 631 1.23 -31.09 12.91
C TYR A 631 0.81 -30.41 14.22
N MET A 632 1.35 -29.23 14.52
CA MET A 632 1.01 -28.50 15.75
C MET A 632 -0.49 -28.18 15.80
N TYR A 633 -1.06 -27.62 14.74
CA TYR A 633 -2.49 -27.30 14.71
C TYR A 633 -3.37 -28.56 14.73
N GLU A 634 -3.02 -29.61 13.98
CA GLU A 634 -3.77 -30.86 13.98
C GLU A 634 -3.76 -31.53 15.37
N HIS A 635 -2.62 -31.52 16.04
CA HIS A 635 -2.47 -32.15 17.36
C HIS A 635 -3.22 -31.39 18.46
N PHE A 636 -3.17 -30.05 18.47
CA PHE A 636 -3.70 -29.23 19.57
C PHE A 636 -5.12 -28.70 19.33
N ASN A 637 -5.48 -28.42 18.08
CA ASN A 637 -6.82 -27.93 17.74
C ASN A 637 -7.72 -29.04 17.16
N GLY A 638 -7.16 -30.25 16.98
CA GLY A 638 -7.79 -31.34 16.25
C GLY A 638 -7.63 -31.17 14.73
N ALA A 639 -8.01 -32.21 13.98
CA ALA A 639 -8.12 -32.14 12.53
C ALA A 639 -9.27 -31.18 12.14
N ALA A 640 -8.97 -29.88 12.15
CA ALA A 640 -9.88 -28.82 11.74
C ALA A 640 -9.28 -28.08 10.54
N MET A 641 -9.71 -28.52 9.36
CA MET A 641 -9.75 -27.85 8.04
C MET A 641 -8.90 -26.58 7.86
#